data_AF-A0A075FTS5-F1
#
_entry.id   AF-A0A075FTS5-F1
#
_cell.length_a   1.000
_cell.length_b   1.000
_cell.length_c   1.000
_cell.angle_alpha   90.00
_cell.angle_beta   90.00
_cell.angle_gamma   90.00
#
_symmetry.space_group_name_H-M   'P 1'
#
loop_
_entity.id
_entity.type
_entity.pdbx_description
1 polymer ?
#
loop_
_entity_poly.entity_id
_entity_poly.type
_entity_poly.pdbx_seq_one_letter_code
_entity_poly.pdbx_strand_id
1 'polypeptide(L)'
;MAKCRMRSTSAMRTALAVLVILLLAPFGGVATASPGQPVDLGIEGDEILPTYSRAVQLAFERVGDMSGYSEDDLVDAHEWLVVTRVPLEKHGWTKASPELSEPAPILRGAYVWGFEDPLGAVPRLQQSLERGEIESFSPLLEKKQNPRLAPNDTEFASQWHLENTGQTNGAVGEDVNVTSTWDDYTGSGVVISVVDDGLDHDHSDISPHYSSLFSYDWCDDDGDPSPTSWNGHGTAVAGVAAAVGDNSLDVTGVAFDATIAGSTLIACWAGDATEADALSYESDDIDIYTNSWGPADDGSTLEAPGPLTLAAFESDAYSGREGLGNLITWAAGNGLGSDDNSNYDGYANSRFTIAVTAINHYGEQSYYAEPGANILVAAHSNGAGEGITTTDITGTGGYNSSGNVTHTFGGTSSATPLAAGVIALMLDANENLTWRDVQHVLVNSARMNDASDSSWEVNGAGHDVSHKYGFGVVDAGAAVSVAENWVEVGEELNATYGPYSPSFDIPDDTSSWSEFTAVVTDEYSLESVDLVVDISHQSRADLDIVLVSPSGTESWLAESRSGWGSDYSDWMFSTVQHWDESSLGTWTLKVRDPESGTNGTLNSWEMILHGVDVDYDHDDDGLTDENETLLYGTDPYDADSDDDGLNDYDEVMVYGTNPLAIDSDTDGLSDYAEVSTIGTDPMDSDSDDDGLSDGAEVNYWSSDPLVYDPDNDSDLFYHFNDCNDNDPNVNPGKPELLNGIDDNCDDYIDEGYNFTDRDNDGLKDWSEYHVHGTDYMDSDTDNDGLDDGEEVNTYAALGSDPLVYDPDSDSDSWYWFEDCDDDDADRSPGHVELLDDFDNDCDFLIDEDYWTLDTDNDGLTDYDEYHNITTDYLDGDTDDDGLPDGLEYNEYSSMGADPLVHDADADSDGWYWFQDCEDEDFDRAPFKPEVLDGKDNDCDEVVDEDFFGLDSDDDGLTDYDEFHNITTDPELFDSDSDGLSDGHEVMVSGSDPMAFNFDRDEDEFYDFEDCDDLIDTINPSGVESWNGRDDDCNDEVDDTLNRKSLVTTAPDFRQVHVWDAVNDSLVLSIGSIPDDVTATLSWQLGDYTLTENVSSDGRGVLIEPIDCEARDTTLTIYLCDQGSGPQQVTATLLDSDHTTVLVWDIDMGIWIPPDTLSEKLLSFITSPFGLAVTIVLLLSLVGGCVYTVGRISHKRKLKDAYQAYDLKPEKFTLSPEFQDYDLPSAPDLSALMGEQNAPVQLPSVPVADDDGEIPRAPELD
;
A
#
# COMPACT_ATOMS: atom_id res chain seq x y z
N MET A 1 22.08 -75.31 -21.71
CA MET A 1 23.40 -75.91 -22.06
C MET A 1 24.46 -75.17 -21.25
N ALA A 2 24.93 -75.70 -20.11
CA ALA A 2 26.08 -76.59 -19.91
C ALA A 2 27.43 -75.86 -19.65
N LYS A 3 28.02 -76.18 -18.48
CA LYS A 3 29.38 -75.90 -17.93
C LYS A 3 29.51 -74.59 -17.13
N CYS A 4 29.74 -74.53 -15.82
CA CYS A 4 30.53 -75.33 -14.85
C CYS A 4 32.07 -75.14 -14.95
N ARG A 5 32.66 -74.38 -14.00
CA ARG A 5 33.90 -74.69 -13.23
C ARG A 5 34.30 -73.50 -12.32
N MET A 6 34.29 -73.67 -10.99
CA MET A 6 35.40 -74.04 -10.07
C MET A 6 36.46 -72.93 -9.89
N ARG A 7 36.50 -72.24 -8.73
CA ARG A 7 37.19 -72.56 -7.45
C ARG A 7 38.73 -72.63 -7.51
N SER A 8 39.41 -71.80 -6.71
CA SER A 8 40.59 -72.11 -5.83
C SER A 8 41.44 -70.84 -5.61
N THR A 9 41.20 -70.05 -4.57
CA THR A 9 41.96 -70.03 -3.28
C THR A 9 43.47 -69.80 -3.38
N SER A 10 43.97 -68.70 -2.79
CA SER A 10 44.76 -68.73 -1.52
C SER A 10 45.75 -67.56 -1.39
N ALA A 11 45.48 -66.64 -0.47
CA ALA A 11 46.38 -66.19 0.63
C ALA A 11 45.62 -65.18 1.51
N MET A 12 45.01 -65.53 2.65
CA MET A 12 45.60 -65.60 4.01
C MET A 12 46.24 -64.26 4.44
N ARG A 13 45.92 -63.57 5.55
CA ARG A 13 45.34 -63.91 6.87
C ARG A 13 44.87 -62.60 7.54
N THR A 14 43.67 -62.52 8.13
CA THR A 14 43.35 -62.71 9.56
C THR A 14 44.16 -61.89 10.57
N ALA A 15 43.42 -61.03 11.26
CA ALA A 15 43.68 -60.27 12.48
C ALA A 15 44.61 -60.93 13.52
N LEU A 16 45.60 -60.16 14.01
CA LEU A 16 45.85 -59.81 15.42
C LEU A 16 47.18 -59.05 15.51
N ALA A 17 47.18 -57.77 15.89
CA ALA A 17 48.42 -57.05 16.28
C ALA A 17 48.12 -55.83 17.16
N VAL A 18 47.51 -56.06 18.32
CA VAL A 18 47.77 -55.27 19.52
C VAL A 18 49.00 -55.90 20.20
N LEU A 19 49.92 -55.07 20.69
CA LEU A 19 51.29 -55.33 21.19
C LEU A 19 52.38 -55.53 20.12
N VAL A 20 53.01 -54.42 19.70
CA VAL A 20 54.42 -54.10 20.02
C VAL A 20 54.62 -52.60 19.75
N ILE A 21 54.43 -51.77 20.79
CA ILE A 21 55.25 -50.56 20.95
C ILE A 21 56.68 -51.08 21.18
N LEU A 22 57.67 -50.44 20.54
CA LEU A 22 59.12 -50.71 20.56
C LEU A 22 59.62 -51.52 19.36
N LEU A 23 60.01 -50.82 18.29
CA LEU A 23 61.43 -50.69 17.92
C LEU A 23 61.61 -49.84 16.64
N LEU A 24 62.29 -48.71 16.83
CA LEU A 24 63.13 -47.97 15.87
C LEU A 24 62.47 -46.86 15.03
N ALA A 25 62.38 -45.67 15.62
CA ALA A 25 63.05 -44.52 14.99
C ALA A 25 64.56 -44.67 15.25
N PRO A 26 65.46 -44.44 14.27
CA PRO A 26 65.90 -43.06 14.08
C PRO A 26 66.37 -42.66 12.67
N PHE A 27 66.44 -41.33 12.48
CA PHE A 27 67.14 -40.55 11.45
C PHE A 27 66.61 -40.53 10.01
N GLY A 28 66.13 -39.35 9.61
CA GLY A 28 66.61 -38.73 8.37
C GLY A 28 65.65 -37.77 7.71
N GLY A 29 65.84 -36.47 7.94
CA GLY A 29 65.58 -35.46 6.93
C GLY A 29 64.32 -34.64 7.13
N VAL A 30 64.52 -33.46 7.72
CA VAL A 30 63.83 -32.25 7.26
C VAL A 30 63.99 -32.18 5.74
N ALA A 31 62.87 -32.25 5.02
CA ALA A 31 62.75 -31.75 3.66
C ALA A 31 61.41 -31.03 3.59
N THR A 32 61.50 -29.73 3.85
CA THR A 32 60.59 -28.73 3.32
C THR A 32 60.30 -29.03 1.84
N ALA A 33 59.05 -29.37 1.51
CA ALA A 33 58.45 -28.99 0.23
C ALA A 33 57.62 -27.75 0.57
N SER A 34 58.28 -26.58 0.58
CA SER A 34 57.92 -25.45 -0.28
C SER A 34 56.42 -25.38 -0.57
N PRO A 35 55.73 -24.30 -0.17
CA PRO A 35 54.56 -23.89 -0.96
C PRO A 35 55.07 -23.86 -2.41
N GLY A 36 54.37 -24.51 -3.34
CA GLY A 36 54.61 -24.24 -4.75
C GLY A 36 54.56 -22.72 -4.89
N GLN A 37 55.62 -22.12 -5.43
CA GLN A 37 55.57 -20.71 -5.77
C GLN A 37 54.29 -20.49 -6.58
N PRO A 38 53.53 -19.40 -6.34
CA PRO A 38 52.46 -19.03 -7.26
C PRO A 38 53.06 -19.06 -8.67
N VAL A 39 52.48 -19.87 -9.55
CA VAL A 39 52.85 -19.88 -10.96
C VAL A 39 52.40 -18.53 -11.47
N ASP A 40 53.34 -17.65 -11.75
CA ASP A 40 53.07 -16.35 -12.34
C ASP A 40 52.51 -16.56 -13.75
N LEU A 41 51.19 -16.45 -13.87
CA LEU A 41 50.46 -16.59 -15.13
C LEU A 41 50.74 -15.40 -16.06
N GLY A 42 51.33 -14.29 -15.56
CA GLY A 42 51.69 -13.13 -16.36
C GLY A 42 50.47 -12.41 -16.92
N ILE A 43 49.45 -12.25 -16.07
CA ILE A 43 48.23 -11.50 -16.38
C ILE A 43 48.61 -10.02 -16.29
N GLU A 44 48.78 -9.37 -17.44
CA GLU A 44 49.14 -7.96 -17.55
C GLU A 44 48.21 -7.26 -18.56
N GLY A 45 47.74 -6.05 -18.24
CA GLY A 45 46.87 -5.23 -19.10
C GLY A 45 45.41 -5.15 -18.63
N ASP A 46 44.66 -4.22 -19.23
CA ASP A 46 43.26 -3.94 -18.93
C ASP A 46 42.34 -5.11 -19.35
N GLU A 47 41.18 -5.21 -18.71
CA GLU A 47 40.18 -6.24 -18.99
C GLU A 47 39.71 -6.23 -20.45
N ILE A 48 39.38 -7.41 -20.96
CA ILE A 48 39.05 -7.62 -22.36
C ILE A 48 37.53 -7.48 -22.57
N LEU A 49 36.69 -7.98 -21.66
CA LEU A 49 35.23 -7.89 -21.78
C LEU A 49 34.70 -6.47 -22.01
N PRO A 50 35.15 -5.43 -21.29
CA PRO A 50 34.71 -4.04 -21.51
C PRO A 50 35.07 -3.50 -22.90
N THR A 51 36.00 -4.13 -23.61
CA THR A 51 36.38 -3.74 -24.98
C THR A 51 35.42 -4.25 -26.07
N TYR A 52 34.50 -5.16 -25.72
CA TYR A 52 33.43 -5.61 -26.62
C TYR A 52 32.25 -4.63 -26.58
N SER A 53 31.40 -4.60 -27.62
CA SER A 53 30.18 -3.79 -27.60
C SER A 53 29.22 -4.27 -26.50
N ARG A 54 28.40 -3.37 -25.92
CA ARG A 54 27.43 -3.73 -24.86
C ARG A 54 26.56 -4.94 -25.21
N ALA A 55 26.06 -5.04 -26.45
CA ALA A 55 25.30 -6.20 -26.93
C ALA A 55 26.06 -7.55 -26.86
N VAL A 56 27.39 -7.53 -27.01
CA VAL A 56 28.23 -8.73 -26.87
C VAL A 56 28.52 -9.03 -25.40
N GLN A 57 28.64 -8.00 -24.55
CA GLN A 57 28.79 -8.16 -23.10
C GLN A 57 27.54 -8.79 -22.48
N LEU A 58 26.36 -8.24 -22.77
CA LEU A 58 25.06 -8.80 -22.37
C LEU A 58 24.87 -10.25 -22.86
N ALA A 59 25.37 -10.57 -24.06
CA ALA A 59 25.34 -11.94 -24.55
C ALA A 59 26.24 -12.87 -23.71
N PHE A 60 27.43 -12.43 -23.31
CA PHE A 60 28.33 -13.18 -22.41
C PHE A 60 27.74 -13.34 -21.01
N GLU A 61 27.07 -12.33 -20.47
CA GLU A 61 26.34 -12.42 -19.19
C GLU A 61 25.24 -13.49 -19.29
N ARG A 62 24.37 -13.39 -20.30
CA ARG A 62 23.27 -14.35 -20.50
C ARG A 62 23.71 -15.80 -20.71
N VAL A 63 24.82 -16.05 -21.44
CA VAL A 63 25.31 -17.42 -21.64
C VAL A 63 26.34 -17.87 -20.60
N GLY A 64 26.82 -16.93 -19.78
CA GLY A 64 27.75 -17.16 -18.69
C GLY A 64 27.05 -17.55 -17.39
N ASP A 65 25.75 -17.26 -17.26
CA ASP A 65 24.91 -17.78 -16.20
C ASP A 65 24.73 -19.30 -16.34
N MET A 66 25.35 -20.04 -15.43
CA MET A 66 25.31 -21.50 -15.42
C MET A 66 23.97 -22.04 -14.90
N SER A 67 23.15 -21.22 -14.24
CA SER A 67 21.83 -21.60 -13.71
C SER A 67 20.82 -21.92 -14.82
N GLY A 68 20.98 -21.29 -15.98
CA GLY A 68 20.15 -21.50 -17.17
C GLY A 68 20.43 -22.79 -17.95
N TYR A 69 21.37 -23.65 -17.52
CA TYR A 69 21.72 -24.90 -18.20
C TYR A 69 21.49 -26.12 -17.31
N SER A 70 20.77 -27.13 -17.81
CA SER A 70 20.59 -28.39 -17.08
C SER A 70 21.86 -29.26 -17.08
N GLU A 71 21.98 -30.21 -16.15
CA GLU A 71 23.11 -31.15 -16.14
C GLU A 71 23.19 -31.95 -17.45
N ASP A 72 22.04 -32.31 -18.03
CA ASP A 72 21.96 -33.01 -19.33
C ASP A 72 22.50 -32.14 -20.49
N ASP A 73 22.28 -30.82 -20.44
CA ASP A 73 22.84 -29.88 -21.42
C ASP A 73 24.37 -29.79 -21.29
N LEU A 74 24.89 -29.75 -20.06
CA LEU A 74 26.31 -29.59 -19.78
C LEU A 74 27.13 -30.87 -19.99
N VAL A 75 26.51 -32.05 -19.95
CA VAL A 75 27.17 -33.33 -20.29
C VAL A 75 27.72 -33.32 -21.72
N ASP A 76 27.07 -32.61 -22.65
CA ASP A 76 27.48 -32.50 -24.05
C ASP A 76 28.36 -31.25 -24.34
N ALA A 77 28.62 -30.41 -23.33
CA ALA A 77 29.44 -29.18 -23.41
C ALA A 77 30.95 -29.43 -23.46
N HIS A 78 31.45 -30.13 -24.47
CA HIS A 78 32.89 -30.42 -24.59
C HIS A 78 33.77 -29.21 -24.91
N GLU A 79 33.18 -28.11 -25.38
CA GLU A 79 33.87 -26.87 -25.74
C GLU A 79 33.25 -25.70 -24.98
N TRP A 80 34.10 -24.79 -24.51
CA TRP A 80 33.74 -23.64 -23.71
C TRP A 80 34.36 -22.39 -24.29
N LEU A 81 33.58 -21.35 -24.49
CA LEU A 81 34.09 -20.05 -24.88
C LEU A 81 34.60 -19.34 -23.62
N VAL A 82 35.86 -18.93 -23.60
CA VAL A 82 36.54 -18.37 -22.44
C VAL A 82 37.26 -17.09 -22.83
N VAL A 83 37.02 -16.00 -22.12
CA VAL A 83 37.78 -14.75 -22.26
C VAL A 83 38.90 -14.74 -21.24
N THR A 84 40.14 -14.54 -21.66
CA THR A 84 41.29 -14.55 -20.74
C THR A 84 42.46 -13.69 -21.21
N ARG A 85 43.10 -13.03 -20.25
CA ARG A 85 44.38 -12.33 -20.39
C ARG A 85 45.59 -13.25 -20.22
N VAL A 86 45.41 -14.50 -19.80
CA VAL A 86 46.50 -15.46 -19.66
C VAL A 86 47.08 -15.75 -21.05
N PRO A 87 48.41 -15.72 -21.25
CA PRO A 87 48.99 -16.08 -22.53
C PRO A 87 48.67 -17.53 -22.93
N LEU A 88 48.30 -17.76 -24.20
CA LEU A 88 47.89 -19.08 -24.74
C LEU A 88 48.78 -20.26 -24.34
N GLU A 89 50.10 -20.06 -24.28
CA GLU A 89 51.09 -21.07 -23.90
C GLU A 89 51.02 -21.51 -22.42
N LYS A 90 50.27 -20.77 -21.59
CA LYS A 90 50.06 -21.02 -20.17
C LYS A 90 48.63 -21.38 -19.81
N HIS A 91 47.69 -21.46 -20.77
CA HIS A 91 46.30 -21.86 -20.48
C HIS A 91 46.22 -23.19 -19.73
N GLY A 92 47.03 -24.19 -20.11
CA GLY A 92 47.08 -25.48 -19.38
C GLY A 92 47.67 -25.41 -17.96
N TRP A 93 48.06 -24.23 -17.46
CA TRP A 93 48.52 -24.00 -16.08
C TRP A 93 47.50 -23.25 -15.24
N THR A 94 46.36 -22.83 -15.83
CA THR A 94 45.20 -22.32 -15.09
C THR A 94 44.54 -23.44 -14.28
N LYS A 95 43.66 -23.08 -13.35
CA LYS A 95 42.87 -24.04 -12.57
C LYS A 95 41.89 -24.85 -13.41
N ALA A 96 41.29 -24.21 -14.42
CA ALA A 96 40.54 -24.86 -15.47
C ALA A 96 41.36 -25.98 -16.13
N SER A 97 42.62 -25.69 -16.46
CA SER A 97 43.56 -26.63 -17.09
C SER A 97 42.95 -27.33 -18.32
N PRO A 98 42.54 -26.58 -19.36
CA PRO A 98 41.91 -27.15 -20.55
C PRO A 98 42.86 -28.06 -21.32
N GLU A 99 42.35 -29.18 -21.84
CA GLU A 99 43.10 -30.12 -22.66
C GLU A 99 43.40 -29.57 -24.07
N LEU A 100 42.49 -28.74 -24.59
CA LEU A 100 42.63 -28.01 -25.85
C LEU A 100 42.36 -26.52 -25.63
N SER A 101 43.09 -25.66 -26.33
CA SER A 101 42.79 -24.24 -26.36
C SER A 101 43.10 -23.65 -27.72
N GLU A 102 42.10 -23.10 -28.38
CA GLU A 102 42.21 -22.45 -29.69
C GLU A 102 41.65 -21.02 -29.63
N PRO A 103 42.27 -20.03 -30.29
CA PRO A 103 41.74 -18.66 -30.29
C PRO A 103 40.41 -18.58 -31.03
N ALA A 104 39.44 -17.85 -30.46
CA ALA A 104 38.19 -17.57 -31.11
C ALA A 104 38.44 -16.67 -32.35
N PRO A 105 37.79 -16.90 -33.50
CA PRO A 105 38.22 -16.28 -34.76
C PRO A 105 37.97 -14.76 -34.85
N ILE A 106 36.95 -14.26 -34.13
CA ILE A 106 36.43 -12.89 -34.26
C ILE A 106 36.61 -12.08 -32.96
N LEU A 107 36.45 -12.74 -31.80
CA LEU A 107 36.52 -12.10 -30.49
C LEU A 107 37.97 -12.05 -29.99
N ARG A 108 38.53 -10.84 -29.93
CA ARG A 108 39.92 -10.63 -29.50
C ARG A 108 40.07 -10.97 -28.03
N GLY A 109 40.96 -11.91 -27.69
CA GLY A 109 41.19 -12.32 -26.29
C GLY A 109 40.24 -13.40 -25.79
N ALA A 110 39.33 -13.89 -26.64
CA ALA A 110 38.52 -15.06 -26.38
C ALA A 110 39.13 -16.32 -27.01
N TYR A 111 38.91 -17.45 -26.38
CA TYR A 111 39.45 -18.75 -26.74
C TYR A 111 38.38 -19.82 -26.55
N VAL A 112 38.41 -20.85 -27.38
CA VAL A 112 37.61 -22.06 -27.18
C VAL A 112 38.47 -23.07 -26.44
N TRP A 113 38.07 -23.37 -25.21
CA TRP A 113 38.71 -24.33 -24.31
C TRP A 113 37.95 -25.66 -24.37
N GLY A 114 38.66 -26.75 -24.67
CA GLY A 114 38.08 -28.07 -24.80
C GLY A 114 38.39 -28.96 -23.60
N PHE A 115 37.37 -29.68 -23.13
CA PHE A 115 37.48 -30.59 -21.98
C PHE A 115 37.00 -32.01 -22.28
N GLU A 116 37.80 -33.01 -21.88
CA GLU A 116 37.41 -34.43 -22.02
C GLU A 116 36.30 -34.83 -21.03
N ASP A 117 36.18 -34.11 -19.91
CA ASP A 117 35.14 -34.26 -18.88
C ASP A 117 34.44 -32.90 -18.67
N PRO A 118 33.33 -32.65 -19.38
CA PRO A 118 32.58 -31.38 -19.36
C PRO A 118 32.05 -31.00 -17.98
N LEU A 119 31.36 -31.92 -17.29
CA LEU A 119 30.82 -31.68 -15.96
C LEU A 119 31.95 -31.44 -14.95
N GLY A 120 33.04 -32.18 -15.06
CA GLY A 120 34.24 -31.94 -14.26
C GLY A 120 34.99 -30.65 -14.62
N ALA A 121 34.68 -29.99 -15.74
CA ALA A 121 35.29 -28.73 -16.16
C ALA A 121 34.63 -27.51 -15.50
N VAL A 122 33.32 -27.53 -15.24
CA VAL A 122 32.58 -26.40 -14.66
C VAL A 122 33.19 -25.91 -13.35
N PRO A 123 33.46 -26.77 -12.33
CA PRO A 123 34.06 -26.30 -11.08
C PRO A 123 35.50 -25.81 -11.26
N ARG A 124 36.20 -26.29 -12.30
CA ARG A 124 37.57 -25.86 -12.60
C ARG A 124 37.60 -24.51 -13.32
N LEU A 125 36.64 -24.26 -14.21
CA LEU A 125 36.42 -22.98 -14.88
C LEU A 125 35.99 -21.92 -13.86
N GLN A 126 35.03 -22.24 -12.99
CA GLN A 126 34.60 -21.37 -11.90
C GLN A 126 35.79 -20.98 -11.01
N GLN A 127 36.61 -21.95 -10.61
CA GLN A 127 37.80 -21.66 -9.83
C GLN A 127 38.84 -20.81 -10.59
N SER A 128 38.90 -20.89 -11.92
CA SER A 128 39.74 -19.99 -12.72
C SER A 128 39.15 -18.58 -12.80
N LEU A 129 37.82 -18.44 -12.83
CA LEU A 129 37.12 -17.16 -12.83
C LEU A 129 37.34 -16.43 -11.50
N GLU A 130 37.09 -17.10 -10.36
CA GLU A 130 37.33 -16.59 -8.99
C GLU A 130 38.77 -16.15 -8.75
N ARG A 131 39.73 -16.71 -9.51
CA ARG A 131 41.16 -16.37 -9.41
C ARG A 131 41.59 -15.28 -10.38
N GLY A 132 40.66 -14.70 -11.14
CA GLY A 132 40.94 -13.74 -12.20
C GLY A 132 41.79 -14.31 -13.35
N GLU A 133 41.88 -15.64 -13.48
CA GLU A 133 42.64 -16.29 -14.56
C GLU A 133 41.87 -16.22 -15.88
N ILE A 134 40.55 -16.09 -15.82
CA ILE A 134 39.62 -15.89 -16.94
C ILE A 134 38.63 -14.79 -16.52
N GLU A 135 38.05 -14.08 -17.47
CA GLU A 135 37.07 -12.99 -17.24
C GLU A 135 35.64 -13.48 -17.45
N SER A 136 35.42 -14.45 -18.32
CA SER A 136 34.13 -15.15 -18.47
C SER A 136 34.35 -16.53 -19.06
N PHE A 137 33.37 -17.41 -18.84
CA PHE A 137 33.27 -18.68 -19.54
C PHE A 137 31.81 -19.01 -19.84
N SER A 138 31.55 -19.67 -20.97
CA SER A 138 30.21 -20.15 -21.33
C SER A 138 30.28 -21.43 -22.16
N PRO A 139 29.32 -22.37 -21.99
CA PRO A 139 29.32 -23.63 -22.71
C PRO A 139 28.94 -23.40 -24.17
N LEU A 140 29.67 -24.03 -25.10
CA LEU A 140 29.29 -24.06 -26.50
C LEU A 140 28.42 -25.28 -26.77
N LEU A 141 27.13 -25.14 -26.51
CA LEU A 141 26.13 -26.19 -26.72
C LEU A 141 25.63 -26.24 -28.17
N GLU A 142 25.51 -27.45 -28.71
CA GLU A 142 24.84 -27.66 -29.99
C GLU A 142 23.31 -27.56 -29.82
N LYS A 143 22.74 -26.39 -30.12
CA LYS A 143 21.28 -26.22 -30.13
C LYS A 143 20.66 -26.83 -31.39
N LYS A 144 19.67 -27.73 -31.20
CA LYS A 144 18.84 -28.22 -32.29
C LYS A 144 17.82 -27.16 -32.66
N GLN A 145 18.01 -26.50 -33.81
CA GLN A 145 17.03 -25.58 -34.36
C GLN A 145 15.78 -26.36 -34.78
N ASN A 146 14.65 -26.09 -34.13
CA ASN A 146 13.34 -26.53 -34.63
C ASN A 146 12.81 -25.44 -35.58
N PRO A 147 12.21 -25.81 -36.72
CA PRO A 147 11.52 -24.83 -37.55
C PRO A 147 10.29 -24.31 -36.80
N ARG A 148 10.09 -22.98 -36.78
CA ARG A 148 8.87 -22.31 -36.30
C ARG A 148 7.64 -22.88 -37.02
N LEU A 149 6.47 -22.87 -36.37
CA LEU A 149 5.22 -23.20 -37.03
C LEU A 149 4.99 -22.21 -38.19
N ALA A 150 5.02 -22.75 -39.40
CA ALA A 150 4.71 -22.01 -40.61
C ALA A 150 3.52 -22.72 -41.28
N PRO A 151 2.35 -22.06 -41.38
CA PRO A 151 1.16 -22.65 -41.98
C PRO A 151 1.45 -23.23 -43.37
N ASN A 152 0.91 -24.41 -43.66
CA ASN A 152 1.21 -25.14 -44.89
C ASN A 152 0.32 -24.72 -46.10
N ASP A 153 -0.46 -23.66 -45.91
CA ASP A 153 -1.46 -23.10 -46.82
C ASP A 153 -0.87 -22.61 -48.14
N THR A 154 -1.66 -22.71 -49.19
CA THR A 154 -1.11 -22.63 -50.57
C THR A 154 -0.67 -21.23 -50.97
N GLU A 155 -1.27 -20.20 -50.36
CA GLU A 155 -1.01 -18.79 -50.62
C GLU A 155 -0.27 -18.10 -49.47
N PHE A 156 0.16 -18.82 -48.42
CA PHE A 156 0.91 -18.24 -47.29
C PHE A 156 2.16 -17.48 -47.75
N ALA A 157 2.89 -17.99 -48.75
CA ALA A 157 4.06 -17.31 -49.32
C ALA A 157 3.73 -15.96 -50.01
N SER A 158 2.46 -15.69 -50.30
CA SER A 158 1.93 -14.43 -50.83
C SER A 158 1.45 -13.49 -49.71
N GLN A 159 1.33 -13.96 -48.47
CA GLN A 159 0.88 -13.19 -47.31
C GLN A 159 2.05 -12.49 -46.60
N TRP A 160 2.61 -11.51 -47.28
CA TRP A 160 3.75 -10.73 -46.77
C TRP A 160 3.47 -10.00 -45.45
N HIS A 161 2.21 -9.71 -45.12
CA HIS A 161 1.80 -9.11 -43.85
C HIS A 161 1.99 -10.06 -42.65
N LEU A 162 2.08 -11.38 -42.88
CA LEU A 162 2.35 -12.38 -41.85
C LEU A 162 3.81 -12.81 -41.82
N GLU A 163 4.46 -12.89 -43.00
CA GLU A 163 5.89 -13.18 -43.13
C GLU A 163 6.49 -12.45 -44.35
N ASN A 164 7.18 -11.33 -44.12
CA ASN A 164 7.84 -10.55 -45.14
C ASN A 164 9.31 -10.98 -45.29
N THR A 165 9.53 -11.90 -46.21
CA THR A 165 10.85 -12.39 -46.62
C THR A 165 11.56 -11.45 -47.62
N GLY A 166 11.01 -10.26 -47.87
CA GLY A 166 11.44 -9.34 -48.95
C GLY A 166 10.85 -9.71 -50.31
N GLN A 167 9.75 -10.46 -50.33
CA GLN A 167 8.96 -10.69 -51.53
C GLN A 167 8.46 -9.36 -52.08
N THR A 168 8.32 -9.30 -53.41
CA THR A 168 7.84 -8.12 -54.15
C THR A 168 8.59 -6.80 -53.88
N ASN A 169 9.83 -6.91 -53.37
CA ASN A 169 10.74 -5.83 -52.95
C ASN A 169 10.40 -5.17 -51.61
N GLY A 170 9.50 -5.73 -50.79
CA GLY A 170 9.23 -5.23 -49.43
C GLY A 170 10.45 -5.27 -48.51
N ALA A 171 10.36 -4.56 -47.38
CA ALA A 171 11.38 -4.59 -46.33
C ALA A 171 11.30 -5.92 -45.57
N VAL A 172 12.42 -6.65 -45.48
CA VAL A 172 12.45 -7.95 -44.79
C VAL A 172 12.17 -7.75 -43.30
N GLY A 173 11.23 -8.53 -42.75
CA GLY A 173 10.77 -8.43 -41.36
C GLY A 173 9.78 -7.29 -41.12
N GLU A 174 9.36 -6.57 -42.16
CA GLU A 174 8.26 -5.61 -42.07
C GLU A 174 6.93 -6.36 -42.31
N ASP A 175 6.54 -7.06 -41.26
CA ASP A 175 5.34 -7.87 -41.09
C ASP A 175 4.85 -7.75 -39.63
N VAL A 176 3.72 -8.38 -39.33
CA VAL A 176 3.09 -8.34 -37.99
C VAL A 176 3.82 -9.22 -36.95
N ASN A 177 4.92 -9.88 -37.33
CA ASN A 177 5.76 -10.70 -36.44
C ASN A 177 5.01 -11.86 -35.72
N VAL A 178 4.00 -12.45 -36.35
CA VAL A 178 3.15 -13.50 -35.74
C VAL A 178 3.78 -14.91 -35.72
N THR A 179 4.77 -15.16 -36.57
CA THR A 179 5.28 -16.54 -36.79
C THR A 179 5.85 -17.24 -35.55
N SER A 180 6.28 -16.51 -34.53
CA SER A 180 6.68 -17.09 -33.24
C SER A 180 5.51 -17.29 -32.28
N THR A 181 4.48 -16.45 -32.36
CA THR A 181 3.29 -16.52 -31.50
C THR A 181 2.51 -17.81 -31.75
N TRP A 182 2.41 -18.23 -33.01
CA TRP A 182 1.71 -19.45 -33.43
C TRP A 182 2.27 -20.77 -32.87
N ASP A 183 3.47 -20.76 -32.30
CA ASP A 183 3.97 -21.96 -31.63
C ASP A 183 3.13 -22.29 -30.37
N ASP A 184 2.49 -21.29 -29.75
CA ASP A 184 1.76 -21.41 -28.48
C ASP A 184 0.31 -20.88 -28.55
N TYR A 185 0.05 -19.79 -29.29
CA TYR A 185 -1.27 -19.13 -29.38
C TYR A 185 -1.71 -18.95 -30.83
N THR A 186 -2.95 -19.33 -31.12
CA THR A 186 -3.51 -19.33 -32.47
C THR A 186 -4.90 -18.67 -32.56
N GLY A 187 -5.36 -18.11 -31.44
CA GLY A 187 -6.66 -17.45 -31.28
C GLY A 187 -7.75 -18.39 -30.78
N SER A 188 -7.36 -19.52 -30.17
CA SER A 188 -8.33 -20.52 -29.74
C SER A 188 -9.26 -19.97 -28.66
N GLY A 189 -10.53 -20.32 -28.71
CA GLY A 189 -11.52 -19.86 -27.72
C GLY A 189 -12.07 -18.46 -27.96
N VAL A 190 -11.40 -17.64 -28.77
CA VAL A 190 -11.82 -16.25 -29.06
C VAL A 190 -12.83 -16.19 -30.21
N VAL A 191 -13.81 -15.30 -30.10
CA VAL A 191 -14.85 -15.06 -31.11
C VAL A 191 -14.69 -13.67 -31.74
N ILE A 192 -14.51 -13.64 -33.06
CA ILE A 192 -14.43 -12.41 -33.85
C ILE A 192 -15.69 -12.27 -34.71
N SER A 193 -16.40 -11.15 -34.57
CA SER A 193 -17.56 -10.77 -35.39
C SER A 193 -17.18 -9.74 -36.43
N VAL A 194 -17.37 -10.09 -37.71
CA VAL A 194 -17.11 -9.21 -38.86
C VAL A 194 -18.39 -8.44 -39.20
N VAL A 195 -18.42 -7.16 -38.84
CA VAL A 195 -19.56 -6.27 -39.09
C VAL A 195 -19.37 -5.57 -40.44
N ASP A 196 -19.98 -6.11 -41.49
CA ASP A 196 -19.65 -5.73 -42.87
C ASP A 196 -20.77 -6.04 -43.89
N ASP A 197 -20.44 -6.29 -45.16
CA ASP A 197 -21.35 -6.49 -46.30
C ASP A 197 -21.75 -7.96 -46.54
N GLY A 198 -21.28 -8.85 -45.66
CA GLY A 198 -21.58 -10.28 -45.63
C GLY A 198 -20.34 -11.17 -45.50
N LEU A 199 -20.56 -12.40 -45.05
CA LEU A 199 -19.52 -13.41 -44.84
C LEU A 199 -19.86 -14.68 -45.62
N ASP A 200 -19.01 -15.06 -46.59
CA ASP A 200 -19.13 -16.35 -47.30
C ASP A 200 -18.75 -17.49 -46.35
N HIS A 201 -19.66 -17.83 -45.45
CA HIS A 201 -19.45 -18.82 -44.40
C HIS A 201 -19.27 -20.24 -44.96
N ASP A 202 -19.57 -20.47 -46.25
CA ASP A 202 -19.33 -21.72 -46.96
C ASP A 202 -17.90 -21.80 -47.57
N HIS A 203 -17.10 -20.72 -47.46
CA HIS A 203 -15.71 -20.68 -47.92
C HIS A 203 -14.87 -21.74 -47.19
N SER A 204 -13.93 -22.38 -47.89
CA SER A 204 -13.13 -23.49 -47.34
C SER A 204 -12.29 -23.10 -46.13
N ASP A 205 -11.76 -21.87 -46.12
CA ASP A 205 -10.96 -21.30 -45.03
C ASP A 205 -11.79 -20.53 -43.99
N ILE A 206 -13.12 -20.59 -44.04
CA ILE A 206 -13.99 -19.92 -43.04
C ILE A 206 -14.90 -20.95 -42.37
N SER A 207 -15.52 -21.83 -43.17
CA SER A 207 -16.49 -22.83 -42.70
C SER A 207 -16.06 -23.73 -41.52
N PRO A 208 -14.77 -24.08 -41.31
CA PRO A 208 -14.38 -24.89 -40.15
C PRO A 208 -14.52 -24.18 -38.79
N HIS A 209 -14.29 -22.86 -38.74
CA HIS A 209 -14.38 -22.04 -37.52
C HIS A 209 -15.55 -21.05 -37.53
N TYR A 210 -16.42 -21.10 -38.55
CA TYR A 210 -17.63 -20.29 -38.60
C TYR A 210 -18.65 -20.66 -37.52
N SER A 211 -19.20 -19.65 -36.84
CA SER A 211 -20.33 -19.80 -35.92
C SER A 211 -21.61 -19.12 -36.43
N SER A 212 -22.64 -19.92 -36.69
CA SER A 212 -23.98 -19.41 -36.98
C SER A 212 -24.73 -18.91 -35.74
N LEU A 213 -24.20 -19.13 -34.54
CA LEU A 213 -24.82 -18.66 -33.29
C LEU A 213 -24.60 -17.15 -33.14
N PHE A 214 -23.40 -16.71 -33.48
CA PHE A 214 -22.91 -15.34 -33.33
C PHE A 214 -23.05 -14.51 -34.62
N SER A 215 -23.72 -15.04 -35.64
CA SER A 215 -23.88 -14.39 -36.94
C SER A 215 -25.32 -13.92 -37.17
N TYR A 216 -25.48 -12.77 -37.80
CA TYR A 216 -26.79 -12.18 -38.13
C TYR A 216 -26.74 -11.36 -39.43
N ASP A 217 -27.84 -11.35 -40.18
CA ASP A 217 -28.06 -10.48 -41.34
C ASP A 217 -29.13 -9.44 -41.00
N TRP A 218 -28.68 -8.20 -40.80
CA TRP A 218 -29.53 -7.04 -40.47
C TRP A 218 -30.27 -6.49 -41.68
N CYS A 219 -29.82 -6.81 -42.89
CA CYS A 219 -30.42 -6.37 -44.14
C CYS A 219 -31.67 -7.16 -44.50
N ASP A 220 -31.64 -8.48 -44.28
CA ASP A 220 -32.74 -9.40 -44.56
C ASP A 220 -33.46 -9.94 -43.30
N ASP A 221 -32.97 -9.59 -42.10
CA ASP A 221 -33.52 -9.94 -40.77
C ASP A 221 -33.57 -11.46 -40.54
N ASP A 222 -32.43 -12.12 -40.77
CA ASP A 222 -32.24 -13.55 -40.50
C ASP A 222 -30.81 -13.90 -40.04
N GLY A 223 -30.50 -15.19 -39.83
CA GLY A 223 -29.21 -15.63 -39.28
C GLY A 223 -28.20 -16.12 -40.33
N ASP A 224 -28.40 -15.81 -41.61
CA ASP A 224 -27.53 -16.24 -42.71
C ASP A 224 -26.77 -15.03 -43.28
N PRO A 225 -25.50 -14.81 -42.91
CA PRO A 225 -24.73 -13.65 -43.35
C PRO A 225 -24.19 -13.77 -44.79
N SER A 226 -24.71 -14.71 -45.60
CA SER A 226 -24.19 -15.01 -46.92
C SER A 226 -24.16 -13.77 -47.86
N PRO A 227 -23.01 -13.43 -48.45
CA PRO A 227 -22.87 -12.22 -49.24
C PRO A 227 -23.55 -12.36 -50.61
N THR A 228 -24.01 -11.22 -51.13
CA THR A 228 -24.42 -11.14 -52.54
C THR A 228 -23.22 -10.88 -53.45
N SER A 229 -23.38 -11.07 -54.77
CA SER A 229 -22.31 -10.73 -55.72
C SER A 229 -21.95 -9.25 -55.59
N TRP A 230 -20.65 -8.96 -55.56
CA TRP A 230 -20.02 -7.65 -55.32
C TRP A 230 -19.95 -7.19 -53.86
N ASN A 231 -20.49 -7.97 -52.91
CA ASN A 231 -20.35 -7.73 -51.47
C ASN A 231 -19.30 -8.67 -50.87
N GLY A 232 -18.07 -8.61 -51.38
CA GLY A 232 -17.01 -9.54 -50.97
C GLY A 232 -16.12 -9.00 -49.85
N HIS A 233 -16.43 -7.82 -49.32
CA HIS A 233 -15.55 -7.11 -48.41
C HIS A 233 -15.44 -7.83 -47.06
N GLY A 234 -16.56 -8.16 -46.42
CA GLY A 234 -16.57 -8.89 -45.15
C GLY A 234 -15.92 -10.27 -45.22
N THR A 235 -16.03 -10.95 -46.36
CA THR A 235 -15.33 -12.23 -46.58
C THR A 235 -13.81 -12.06 -46.65
N ALA A 236 -13.31 -10.96 -47.22
CA ALA A 236 -11.87 -10.66 -47.25
C ALA A 236 -11.34 -10.22 -45.89
N VAL A 237 -12.12 -9.41 -45.15
CA VAL A 237 -11.85 -8.98 -43.77
C VAL A 237 -11.71 -10.21 -42.86
N ALA A 238 -12.67 -11.12 -42.91
CA ALA A 238 -12.66 -12.36 -42.13
C ALA A 238 -11.42 -13.21 -42.36
N GLY A 239 -10.95 -13.30 -43.61
CA GLY A 239 -9.75 -14.09 -43.91
C GLY A 239 -8.45 -13.48 -43.40
N VAL A 240 -8.36 -12.15 -43.30
CA VAL A 240 -7.18 -11.49 -42.70
C VAL A 240 -7.14 -11.78 -41.21
N ALA A 241 -8.27 -11.65 -40.52
CA ALA A 241 -8.37 -11.90 -39.09
C ALA A 241 -8.14 -13.38 -38.74
N ALA A 242 -8.91 -14.28 -39.36
CA ALA A 242 -9.05 -15.66 -38.88
C ALA A 242 -9.38 -16.69 -39.98
N ALA A 243 -8.81 -16.58 -41.19
CA ALA A 243 -8.85 -17.71 -42.12
C ALA A 243 -8.17 -18.94 -41.50
N VAL A 244 -8.75 -20.12 -41.70
CA VAL A 244 -8.25 -21.38 -41.13
C VAL A 244 -6.86 -21.70 -41.67
N GLY A 245 -5.90 -21.84 -40.78
CA GLY A 245 -4.50 -22.11 -41.09
C GLY A 245 -4.12 -23.58 -40.99
N ASP A 246 -2.94 -23.92 -41.52
CA ASP A 246 -2.33 -25.25 -41.55
C ASP A 246 -3.22 -26.34 -42.21
N ASN A 247 -4.18 -25.94 -43.04
CA ASN A 247 -5.20 -26.84 -43.60
C ASN A 247 -4.89 -27.29 -45.05
N SER A 248 -3.80 -26.76 -45.64
CA SER A 248 -3.30 -26.99 -47.01
C SER A 248 -4.17 -26.40 -48.12
N LEU A 249 -4.99 -25.41 -47.81
CA LEU A 249 -5.85 -24.69 -48.75
C LEU A 249 -5.41 -23.23 -48.82
N ASP A 250 -5.97 -22.52 -49.80
CA ASP A 250 -6.01 -21.08 -49.92
C ASP A 250 -5.05 -20.27 -49.01
N VAL A 251 -5.49 -19.61 -47.92
CA VAL A 251 -4.72 -18.66 -47.06
C VAL A 251 -4.77 -19.04 -45.57
N THR A 252 -4.12 -18.26 -44.70
CA THR A 252 -4.26 -18.33 -43.23
C THR A 252 -4.52 -16.94 -42.65
N GLY A 253 -5.32 -16.84 -41.59
CA GLY A 253 -5.50 -15.61 -40.81
C GLY A 253 -4.38 -15.42 -39.80
N VAL A 254 -4.41 -14.27 -39.10
CA VAL A 254 -3.53 -14.04 -37.94
C VAL A 254 -3.93 -14.95 -36.77
N ALA A 255 -5.21 -15.00 -36.44
CA ALA A 255 -5.77 -15.87 -35.39
C ALA A 255 -6.49 -17.05 -36.04
N PHE A 256 -5.72 -17.96 -36.63
CA PHE A 256 -6.25 -18.95 -37.56
C PHE A 256 -7.09 -20.08 -36.93
N ASP A 257 -7.16 -20.17 -35.60
CA ASP A 257 -8.06 -21.07 -34.85
C ASP A 257 -9.25 -20.32 -34.19
N ALA A 258 -9.33 -18.99 -34.32
CA ALA A 258 -10.41 -18.20 -33.76
C ALA A 258 -11.75 -18.49 -34.42
N THR A 259 -12.82 -18.39 -33.64
CA THR A 259 -14.19 -18.51 -34.14
C THR A 259 -14.57 -17.26 -34.90
N ILE A 260 -15.07 -17.40 -36.11
CA ILE A 260 -15.44 -16.26 -36.97
C ILE A 260 -16.96 -16.20 -37.15
N ALA A 261 -17.51 -15.00 -37.02
CA ALA A 261 -18.93 -14.71 -37.20
C ALA A 261 -19.13 -13.56 -38.19
N GLY A 262 -20.29 -13.53 -38.84
CA GLY A 262 -20.65 -12.49 -39.80
C GLY A 262 -21.87 -11.70 -39.34
N SER A 263 -21.74 -10.37 -39.26
CA SER A 263 -22.81 -9.42 -38.97
C SER A 263 -23.02 -8.55 -40.22
N THR A 264 -24.03 -8.89 -41.04
CA THR A 264 -24.26 -8.20 -42.34
C THR A 264 -25.04 -6.92 -42.12
N LEU A 265 -24.37 -5.77 -42.22
CA LEU A 265 -24.89 -4.45 -41.92
C LEU A 265 -24.84 -3.50 -43.12
N ILE A 266 -23.67 -3.36 -43.76
CA ILE A 266 -23.42 -2.30 -44.76
C ILE A 266 -23.78 -2.71 -46.20
N ALA A 267 -24.26 -3.95 -46.40
CA ALA A 267 -24.83 -4.40 -47.67
C ALA A 267 -26.13 -3.66 -48.05
N CYS A 268 -26.75 -2.99 -47.07
CA CYS A 268 -27.96 -2.21 -47.20
C CYS A 268 -27.83 -0.89 -46.42
N TRP A 269 -28.93 -0.14 -46.33
CA TRP A 269 -28.96 1.06 -45.51
C TRP A 269 -29.35 0.68 -44.09
N ALA A 270 -28.45 0.91 -43.14
CA ALA A 270 -28.73 0.89 -41.72
C ALA A 270 -29.00 2.31 -41.21
N GLY A 271 -29.47 2.41 -39.98
CA GLY A 271 -29.39 3.66 -39.22
C GLY A 271 -29.21 3.32 -37.75
N ASP A 272 -28.79 4.31 -36.97
CA ASP A 272 -28.46 4.26 -35.54
C ASP A 272 -28.93 3.02 -34.74
N ALA A 273 -30.24 2.77 -34.63
CA ALA A 273 -30.74 1.61 -33.86
C ALA A 273 -30.23 0.25 -34.37
N THR A 274 -30.12 0.07 -35.69
CA THR A 274 -29.62 -1.18 -36.29
C THR A 274 -28.10 -1.28 -36.22
N GLU A 275 -27.38 -0.15 -36.24
CA GLU A 275 -25.94 -0.12 -36.00
C GLU A 275 -25.65 -0.52 -34.55
N ALA A 276 -26.37 0.05 -33.59
CA ALA A 276 -26.30 -0.31 -32.17
C ALA A 276 -26.60 -1.80 -31.93
N ASP A 277 -27.71 -2.31 -32.50
CA ASP A 277 -28.06 -3.72 -32.36
C ASP A 277 -26.98 -4.65 -32.96
N ALA A 278 -26.30 -4.22 -34.04
CA ALA A 278 -25.26 -5.00 -34.72
C ALA A 278 -23.92 -5.03 -33.96
N LEU A 279 -23.59 -3.95 -33.25
CA LEU A 279 -22.37 -3.82 -32.46
C LEU A 279 -22.46 -4.54 -31.10
N SER A 280 -23.65 -4.56 -30.48
CA SER A 280 -23.86 -5.26 -29.20
C SER A 280 -24.46 -6.67 -29.34
N TYR A 281 -24.42 -7.26 -30.54
CA TYR A 281 -25.06 -8.55 -30.81
C TYR A 281 -24.33 -9.71 -30.11
N GLU A 282 -24.95 -10.30 -29.08
CA GLU A 282 -24.31 -11.35 -28.25
C GLU A 282 -23.01 -10.85 -27.59
N SER A 283 -23.05 -9.62 -27.05
CA SER A 283 -21.90 -8.93 -26.42
C SER A 283 -21.22 -9.69 -25.28
N ASP A 284 -21.88 -10.63 -24.61
CA ASP A 284 -21.25 -11.47 -23.58
C ASP A 284 -20.41 -12.61 -24.18
N ASP A 285 -20.76 -13.09 -25.38
CA ASP A 285 -20.14 -14.26 -26.02
C ASP A 285 -19.18 -13.89 -27.17
N ILE A 286 -19.36 -12.71 -27.81
CA ILE A 286 -18.46 -12.22 -28.86
C ILE A 286 -17.37 -11.38 -28.21
N ASP A 287 -16.11 -11.70 -28.45
CA ASP A 287 -15.01 -10.94 -27.88
C ASP A 287 -14.71 -9.66 -28.66
N ILE A 288 -14.61 -9.78 -29.98
CA ILE A 288 -14.08 -8.74 -30.86
C ILE A 288 -15.06 -8.40 -31.97
N TYR A 289 -15.38 -7.12 -32.13
CA TYR A 289 -16.09 -6.59 -33.30
C TYR A 289 -15.10 -5.86 -34.20
N THR A 290 -14.96 -6.32 -35.45
CA THR A 290 -14.11 -5.67 -36.45
C THR A 290 -14.94 -4.92 -37.47
N ASN A 291 -14.70 -3.61 -37.56
CA ASN A 291 -15.48 -2.66 -38.35
C ASN A 291 -14.57 -1.96 -39.36
N SER A 292 -14.98 -1.98 -40.63
CA SER A 292 -14.20 -1.40 -41.73
C SER A 292 -15.06 -0.53 -42.64
N TRP A 293 -15.92 0.26 -41.99
CA TRP A 293 -16.89 1.19 -42.57
C TRP A 293 -16.99 2.43 -41.69
N GLY A 294 -17.54 3.51 -42.23
CA GLY A 294 -17.69 4.78 -41.54
C GLY A 294 -18.41 5.80 -42.43
N PRO A 295 -18.36 7.09 -42.09
CA PRO A 295 -18.77 8.17 -42.96
C PRO A 295 -18.00 8.18 -44.30
N ALA A 296 -18.34 9.11 -45.18
CA ALA A 296 -17.64 9.23 -46.45
C ALA A 296 -16.28 9.93 -46.29
N ASP A 297 -15.20 9.22 -46.62
CA ASP A 297 -13.79 9.68 -46.67
C ASP A 297 -13.51 10.72 -47.79
N ASP A 298 -14.27 11.82 -47.80
CA ASP A 298 -14.23 12.87 -48.83
C ASP A 298 -13.58 14.18 -48.40
N GLY A 299 -13.00 14.23 -47.20
CA GLY A 299 -12.37 15.42 -46.61
C GLY A 299 -13.36 16.48 -46.14
N SER A 300 -14.67 16.25 -46.28
CA SER A 300 -15.71 17.24 -46.03
C SER A 300 -16.82 16.75 -45.11
N THR A 301 -17.04 15.45 -45.03
CA THR A 301 -18.02 14.83 -44.13
C THR A 301 -17.55 14.98 -42.69
N LEU A 302 -18.51 15.23 -41.79
CA LEU A 302 -18.29 15.27 -40.34
C LEU A 302 -19.54 14.63 -39.75
N GLU A 303 -19.40 13.40 -39.30
CA GLU A 303 -20.51 12.56 -38.89
C GLU A 303 -20.05 11.65 -37.76
N ALA A 304 -20.89 11.51 -36.75
CA ALA A 304 -20.68 10.66 -35.60
C ALA A 304 -21.84 9.65 -35.50
N PRO A 305 -21.62 8.52 -34.79
CA PRO A 305 -22.70 7.62 -34.42
C PRO A 305 -23.84 8.38 -33.74
N GLY A 306 -25.06 7.88 -33.94
CA GLY A 306 -26.20 8.38 -33.19
C GLY A 306 -26.14 7.95 -31.72
N PRO A 307 -27.06 8.46 -30.89
CA PRO A 307 -27.03 8.22 -29.45
C PRO A 307 -27.27 6.75 -29.07
N LEU A 308 -27.91 5.94 -29.92
CA LEU A 308 -28.07 4.50 -29.63
C LEU A 308 -26.76 3.76 -29.87
N THR A 309 -26.05 4.06 -30.96
CA THR A 309 -24.76 3.44 -31.25
C THR A 309 -23.69 3.87 -30.25
N LEU A 310 -23.68 5.13 -29.80
CA LEU A 310 -22.78 5.57 -28.72
C LEU A 310 -23.07 4.84 -27.40
N ALA A 311 -24.35 4.68 -27.05
CA ALA A 311 -24.73 3.91 -25.86
C ALA A 311 -24.39 2.41 -25.99
N ALA A 312 -24.38 1.87 -27.21
CA ALA A 312 -23.89 0.52 -27.48
C ALA A 312 -22.38 0.43 -27.21
N PHE A 313 -21.56 1.38 -27.69
CA PHE A 313 -20.14 1.43 -27.35
C PHE A 313 -19.88 1.47 -25.83
N GLU A 314 -20.59 2.33 -25.11
CA GLU A 314 -20.49 2.39 -23.64
C GLU A 314 -20.89 1.05 -22.99
N SER A 315 -22.01 0.47 -23.41
CA SER A 315 -22.50 -0.79 -22.86
C SER A 315 -21.57 -1.95 -23.18
N ASP A 316 -21.00 -1.99 -24.37
CA ASP A 316 -20.09 -3.03 -24.83
C ASP A 316 -18.77 -2.94 -24.06
N ALA A 317 -18.25 -1.73 -23.82
CA ALA A 317 -17.04 -1.51 -23.02
C ALA A 317 -17.21 -1.83 -21.53
N TYR A 318 -18.34 -1.46 -20.91
CA TYR A 318 -18.53 -1.65 -19.46
C TYR A 318 -19.24 -2.96 -19.07
N SER A 319 -19.92 -3.63 -20.00
CA SER A 319 -20.74 -4.80 -19.67
C SER A 319 -20.56 -5.98 -20.62
N GLY A 320 -19.92 -5.79 -21.78
CA GLY A 320 -19.57 -6.89 -22.68
C GLY A 320 -18.56 -7.85 -22.08
N ARG A 321 -18.43 -9.05 -22.66
CA ARG A 321 -17.53 -10.12 -22.20
C ARG A 321 -17.62 -10.35 -20.68
N GLU A 322 -18.84 -10.48 -20.17
CA GLU A 322 -19.13 -10.68 -18.74
C GLU A 322 -18.57 -9.57 -17.81
N GLY A 323 -18.34 -8.36 -18.33
CA GLY A 323 -17.82 -7.20 -17.59
C GLY A 323 -16.39 -6.80 -17.95
N LEU A 324 -15.67 -7.58 -18.76
CA LEU A 324 -14.32 -7.24 -19.24
C LEU A 324 -14.33 -6.18 -20.36
N GLY A 325 -15.46 -6.08 -21.08
CA GLY A 325 -15.65 -5.14 -22.17
C GLY A 325 -15.26 -5.71 -23.54
N ASN A 326 -16.14 -5.54 -24.54
CA ASN A 326 -15.85 -5.96 -25.91
C ASN A 326 -14.75 -5.11 -26.55
N LEU A 327 -14.00 -5.74 -27.46
CA LEU A 327 -12.92 -5.09 -28.20
C LEU A 327 -13.45 -4.64 -29.56
N ILE A 328 -13.52 -3.34 -29.79
CA ILE A 328 -14.08 -2.78 -31.02
C ILE A 328 -12.96 -2.19 -31.86
N THR A 329 -12.55 -2.88 -32.91
CA THR A 329 -11.55 -2.36 -33.86
C THR A 329 -12.22 -1.60 -35.00
N TRP A 330 -11.66 -0.46 -35.36
CA TRP A 330 -12.23 0.42 -36.39
C TRP A 330 -11.18 0.90 -37.38
N ALA A 331 -11.52 0.89 -38.67
CA ALA A 331 -10.65 1.43 -39.71
C ALA A 331 -10.58 2.95 -39.64
N ALA A 332 -9.36 3.52 -39.57
CA ALA A 332 -9.16 4.96 -39.46
C ALA A 332 -9.55 5.78 -40.71
N GLY A 333 -9.94 5.14 -41.83
CA GLY A 333 -10.37 5.82 -43.06
C GLY A 333 -9.33 5.81 -44.22
N ASN A 334 -9.79 6.12 -45.43
CA ASN A 334 -9.03 6.05 -46.69
C ASN A 334 -8.98 7.38 -47.48
N GLY A 335 -9.23 8.49 -46.81
CA GLY A 335 -9.44 9.84 -47.33
C GLY A 335 -8.21 10.72 -47.45
N LEU A 336 -6.97 10.23 -47.20
CA LEU A 336 -5.76 11.07 -47.25
C LEU A 336 -5.62 11.84 -48.58
N GLY A 337 -6.00 11.22 -49.70
CA GLY A 337 -5.96 11.86 -51.02
C GLY A 337 -6.95 13.02 -51.22
N SER A 338 -7.88 13.19 -50.29
CA SER A 338 -8.89 14.24 -50.19
C SER A 338 -8.60 15.23 -49.05
N ASP A 339 -7.42 15.16 -48.43
CA ASP A 339 -7.04 15.90 -47.22
C ASP A 339 -7.96 15.60 -46.01
N ASP A 340 -8.41 14.35 -45.86
CA ASP A 340 -9.24 13.91 -44.72
C ASP A 340 -8.41 13.53 -43.47
N ASN A 341 -9.08 13.43 -42.32
CA ASN A 341 -8.48 13.09 -41.03
C ASN A 341 -9.46 12.21 -40.22
N SER A 342 -8.91 11.18 -39.55
CA SER A 342 -9.69 10.17 -38.83
C SER A 342 -10.48 10.74 -37.65
N ASN A 343 -10.08 11.89 -37.11
CA ASN A 343 -10.83 12.61 -36.08
C ASN A 343 -12.16 13.21 -36.57
N TYR A 344 -12.45 13.22 -37.89
CA TYR A 344 -13.75 13.64 -38.43
C TYR A 344 -14.76 12.50 -38.59
N ASP A 345 -14.30 11.26 -38.40
CA ASP A 345 -15.12 10.07 -38.30
C ASP A 345 -15.41 9.80 -36.81
N GLY A 346 -16.63 10.12 -36.35
CA GLY A 346 -17.00 9.93 -34.96
C GLY A 346 -17.06 8.46 -34.49
N TYR A 347 -16.98 7.49 -35.40
CA TYR A 347 -16.86 6.08 -35.04
C TYR A 347 -15.41 5.76 -34.66
N ALA A 348 -14.46 5.98 -35.57
CA ALA A 348 -13.03 5.78 -35.31
C ALA A 348 -12.49 6.72 -34.22
N ASN A 349 -13.07 7.91 -34.08
CA ASN A 349 -12.70 8.89 -33.06
C ASN A 349 -13.25 8.55 -31.67
N SER A 350 -14.03 7.49 -31.49
CA SER A 350 -14.51 7.11 -30.15
C SER A 350 -13.40 6.40 -29.37
N ARG A 351 -13.17 6.80 -28.12
CA ARG A 351 -12.18 6.15 -27.21
C ARG A 351 -12.47 4.67 -26.94
N PHE A 352 -13.73 4.25 -27.08
CA PHE A 352 -14.14 2.84 -26.97
C PHE A 352 -13.72 1.99 -28.16
N THR A 353 -13.20 2.61 -29.22
CA THR A 353 -12.75 1.92 -30.42
C THR A 353 -11.24 2.02 -30.59
N ILE A 354 -10.65 0.94 -31.08
CA ILE A 354 -9.24 0.88 -31.45
C ILE A 354 -9.15 1.31 -32.91
N ALA A 355 -8.80 2.57 -33.15
CA ALA A 355 -8.62 3.10 -34.50
C ALA A 355 -7.31 2.60 -35.11
N VAL A 356 -7.42 1.89 -36.25
CA VAL A 356 -6.31 1.23 -36.93
C VAL A 356 -6.02 1.89 -38.28
N THR A 357 -4.80 2.41 -38.43
CA THR A 357 -4.32 2.99 -39.69
C THR A 357 -3.51 1.98 -40.52
N ALA A 358 -3.14 2.34 -41.74
CA ALA A 358 -2.59 1.43 -42.73
C ALA A 358 -1.17 1.80 -43.20
N ILE A 359 -0.27 0.81 -43.15
CA ILE A 359 1.08 0.91 -43.70
C ILE A 359 1.33 -0.11 -44.81
N ASN A 360 2.27 0.18 -45.69
CA ASN A 360 2.62 -0.70 -46.79
C ASN A 360 3.76 -1.67 -46.43
N HIS A 361 4.17 -2.54 -47.36
CA HIS A 361 5.23 -3.55 -47.14
C HIS A 361 6.67 -3.01 -46.94
N TYR A 362 6.86 -1.69 -46.88
CA TYR A 362 8.09 -1.01 -46.46
C TYR A 362 7.99 -0.41 -45.06
N GLY A 363 6.81 -0.45 -44.43
CA GLY A 363 6.55 0.17 -43.14
C GLY A 363 6.17 1.65 -43.23
N GLU A 364 5.95 2.17 -44.44
CA GLU A 364 5.59 3.57 -44.70
C GLU A 364 4.05 3.72 -44.77
N GLN A 365 3.54 4.91 -44.42
CA GLN A 365 2.11 5.26 -44.55
C GLN A 365 1.57 4.93 -45.95
N SER A 366 0.44 4.23 -46.00
CA SER A 366 -0.24 3.96 -47.27
C SER A 366 -0.85 5.25 -47.85
N TYR A 367 -0.86 5.37 -49.17
CA TYR A 367 -1.21 6.63 -49.87
C TYR A 367 -2.65 7.14 -49.65
N TYR A 368 -3.49 6.36 -48.99
CA TYR A 368 -4.87 6.66 -48.65
C TYR A 368 -5.10 6.78 -47.13
N ALA A 369 -4.17 6.30 -46.30
CA ALA A 369 -4.39 6.15 -44.86
C ALA A 369 -4.46 7.52 -44.19
N GLU A 370 -5.59 7.82 -43.56
CA GLU A 370 -5.82 9.10 -42.88
C GLU A 370 -4.93 9.21 -41.64
N PRO A 371 -4.40 10.42 -41.35
CA PRO A 371 -3.81 10.72 -40.06
C PRO A 371 -4.91 11.16 -39.07
N GLY A 372 -4.59 11.15 -37.78
CA GLY A 372 -5.41 11.72 -36.72
C GLY A 372 -4.85 11.41 -35.33
N ALA A 373 -5.28 12.18 -34.35
CA ALA A 373 -4.84 12.07 -32.95
C ALA A 373 -5.50 10.88 -32.21
N ASN A 374 -6.59 10.32 -32.76
CA ASN A 374 -7.31 9.16 -32.22
C ASN A 374 -6.72 7.80 -32.63
N ILE A 375 -5.74 7.77 -33.53
CA ILE A 375 -5.16 6.51 -34.02
C ILE A 375 -4.31 5.88 -32.92
N LEU A 376 -4.66 4.66 -32.50
CA LEU A 376 -3.90 3.91 -31.50
C LEU A 376 -2.72 3.19 -32.14
N VAL A 377 -2.96 2.42 -33.21
CA VAL A 377 -1.93 1.59 -33.86
C VAL A 377 -2.06 1.56 -35.38
N ALA A 378 -0.98 1.18 -36.04
CA ALA A 378 -0.93 0.87 -37.46
C ALA A 378 -0.90 -0.65 -37.71
N ALA A 379 -1.38 -1.07 -38.88
CA ALA A 379 -1.25 -2.43 -39.34
C ALA A 379 -1.00 -2.50 -40.86
N HIS A 380 -0.41 -3.62 -41.32
CA HIS A 380 -0.01 -3.80 -42.71
C HIS A 380 -1.22 -3.91 -43.66
N SER A 381 -1.13 -3.22 -44.78
CA SER A 381 -2.17 -3.11 -45.80
C SER A 381 -1.58 -2.87 -47.20
N ASN A 382 -2.43 -2.73 -48.22
CA ASN A 382 -1.98 -2.51 -49.59
C ASN A 382 -1.28 -1.15 -49.76
N GLY A 383 -0.26 -1.12 -50.59
CA GLY A 383 0.52 0.08 -50.86
C GLY A 383 1.77 -0.25 -51.66
N ALA A 384 2.39 0.77 -52.25
CA ALA A 384 3.63 0.65 -53.01
C ALA A 384 3.67 -0.44 -54.11
N GLY A 385 2.51 -0.88 -54.60
CA GLY A 385 2.36 -1.88 -55.66
C GLY A 385 1.98 -3.29 -55.20
N GLU A 386 1.83 -3.52 -53.90
CA GLU A 386 1.44 -4.80 -53.29
C GLU A 386 0.06 -4.69 -52.61
N GLY A 387 -0.68 -5.80 -52.57
CA GLY A 387 -1.97 -5.92 -51.87
C GLY A 387 -1.95 -7.00 -50.79
N ILE A 388 -3.00 -7.05 -49.99
CA ILE A 388 -3.22 -8.12 -49.01
C ILE A 388 -3.79 -9.34 -49.73
N THR A 389 -3.17 -10.49 -49.46
CA THR A 389 -3.65 -11.79 -49.92
C THR A 389 -4.54 -12.39 -48.84
N THR A 390 -5.81 -12.63 -49.16
CA THR A 390 -6.84 -13.11 -48.21
C THR A 390 -7.96 -13.83 -48.97
N THR A 391 -8.94 -14.38 -48.25
CA THR A 391 -10.14 -15.01 -48.81
C THR A 391 -10.97 -14.05 -49.67
N ASP A 392 -11.73 -14.60 -50.62
CA ASP A 392 -12.65 -13.89 -51.50
C ASP A 392 -13.90 -14.77 -51.71
N ILE A 393 -15.03 -14.17 -52.10
CA ILE A 393 -16.26 -14.95 -52.31
C ILE A 393 -15.99 -16.12 -53.27
N THR A 394 -16.44 -17.31 -52.87
CA THR A 394 -16.34 -18.53 -53.66
C THR A 394 -16.98 -18.35 -55.04
N GLY A 395 -16.20 -18.57 -56.10
CA GLY A 395 -16.67 -18.48 -57.49
C GLY A 395 -16.33 -17.16 -58.21
N THR A 396 -17.32 -16.36 -58.59
CA THR A 396 -17.09 -15.14 -59.40
C THR A 396 -17.79 -13.91 -58.84
N GLY A 397 -18.22 -13.98 -57.59
CA GLY A 397 -18.97 -12.90 -56.93
C GLY A 397 -18.08 -11.83 -56.32
N GLY A 398 -16.81 -12.14 -56.07
CA GLY A 398 -15.87 -11.32 -55.31
C GLY A 398 -14.95 -10.42 -56.15
N TYR A 399 -13.81 -10.04 -55.55
CA TYR A 399 -12.82 -9.13 -56.14
C TYR A 399 -12.20 -9.67 -57.44
N ASN A 400 -12.11 -11.00 -57.57
CA ASN A 400 -11.61 -11.60 -58.80
C ASN A 400 -12.55 -12.64 -59.43
N SER A 401 -12.30 -12.92 -60.71
CA SER A 401 -13.12 -13.85 -61.50
C SER A 401 -12.74 -15.33 -61.33
N SER A 402 -11.79 -15.64 -60.46
CA SER A 402 -11.21 -16.98 -60.27
C SER A 402 -11.64 -17.67 -58.96
N GLY A 403 -12.18 -16.92 -57.98
CA GLY A 403 -12.84 -17.44 -56.79
C GLY A 403 -11.89 -17.91 -55.71
N ASN A 404 -12.31 -17.69 -54.46
CA ASN A 404 -11.73 -18.12 -53.19
C ASN A 404 -10.62 -17.24 -52.59
N VAL A 405 -9.72 -16.67 -53.39
CA VAL A 405 -8.60 -15.84 -52.87
C VAL A 405 -8.45 -14.58 -53.68
N THR A 406 -8.20 -13.45 -53.03
CA THR A 406 -7.79 -12.18 -53.65
C THR A 406 -6.36 -11.82 -53.24
N HIS A 407 -5.62 -11.10 -54.11
CA HIS A 407 -4.26 -10.61 -53.84
C HIS A 407 -4.18 -9.08 -53.87
N THR A 408 -5.34 -8.42 -53.94
CA THR A 408 -5.43 -6.98 -54.14
C THR A 408 -6.34 -6.32 -53.11
N PHE A 409 -6.66 -7.03 -52.03
CA PHE A 409 -7.40 -6.45 -50.91
C PHE A 409 -6.52 -5.40 -50.22
N GLY A 410 -7.14 -4.41 -49.59
CA GLY A 410 -6.46 -3.18 -49.21
C GLY A 410 -7.37 -2.16 -48.54
N GLY A 411 -6.81 -1.00 -48.23
CA GLY A 411 -7.44 0.02 -47.40
C GLY A 411 -7.10 -0.18 -45.92
N THR A 412 -7.43 0.80 -45.08
CA THR A 412 -7.49 0.61 -43.61
C THR A 412 -8.41 -0.56 -43.24
N SER A 413 -9.35 -0.90 -44.13
CA SER A 413 -10.20 -2.09 -44.10
C SER A 413 -9.46 -3.44 -44.12
N SER A 414 -8.19 -3.48 -44.51
CA SER A 414 -7.36 -4.70 -44.39
C SER A 414 -6.33 -4.64 -43.26
N ALA A 415 -6.06 -3.45 -42.73
CA ALA A 415 -5.21 -3.24 -41.55
C ALA A 415 -5.99 -3.58 -40.26
N THR A 416 -7.23 -3.12 -40.16
CA THR A 416 -8.12 -3.31 -38.99
C THR A 416 -8.33 -4.78 -38.62
N PRO A 417 -8.73 -5.68 -39.53
CA PRO A 417 -8.85 -7.10 -39.19
C PRO A 417 -7.52 -7.78 -38.86
N LEU A 418 -6.38 -7.22 -39.32
CA LEU A 418 -5.07 -7.72 -38.92
C LEU A 418 -4.83 -7.45 -37.44
N ALA A 419 -5.12 -6.23 -36.97
CA ALA A 419 -5.05 -5.87 -35.56
C ALA A 419 -6.06 -6.67 -34.72
N ALA A 420 -7.30 -6.84 -35.19
CA ALA A 420 -8.30 -7.69 -34.53
C ALA A 420 -7.80 -9.13 -34.35
N GLY A 421 -7.11 -9.68 -35.36
CA GLY A 421 -6.48 -10.99 -35.26
C GLY A 421 -5.35 -11.03 -34.23
N VAL A 422 -4.53 -9.97 -34.11
CA VAL A 422 -3.51 -9.91 -33.05
C VAL A 422 -4.13 -9.83 -31.67
N ILE A 423 -5.19 -9.02 -31.50
CA ILE A 423 -5.94 -8.93 -30.24
C ILE A 423 -6.52 -10.30 -29.86
N ALA A 424 -7.00 -11.09 -30.83
CA ALA A 424 -7.44 -12.44 -30.55
C ALA A 424 -6.31 -13.37 -30.06
N LEU A 425 -5.07 -13.17 -30.51
CA LEU A 425 -3.92 -13.90 -29.95
C LEU A 425 -3.60 -13.43 -28.52
N MET A 426 -3.78 -12.14 -28.22
CA MET A 426 -3.63 -11.62 -26.86
C MET A 426 -4.65 -12.23 -25.90
N LEU A 427 -5.92 -12.34 -26.33
CA LEU A 427 -6.99 -12.95 -25.52
C LEU A 427 -6.83 -14.47 -25.35
N ASP A 428 -6.26 -15.17 -26.34
CA ASP A 428 -5.88 -16.59 -26.21
C ASP A 428 -4.75 -16.77 -25.16
N ALA A 429 -3.87 -15.78 -25.04
CA ALA A 429 -2.82 -15.78 -24.03
C ALA A 429 -3.31 -15.36 -22.63
N ASN A 430 -4.23 -14.39 -22.57
CA ASN A 430 -4.81 -13.91 -21.33
C ASN A 430 -6.28 -13.51 -21.54
N GLU A 431 -7.20 -14.37 -21.09
CA GLU A 431 -8.64 -14.17 -21.27
C GLU A 431 -9.22 -13.06 -20.37
N ASN A 432 -8.49 -12.66 -19.32
CA ASN A 432 -8.95 -11.69 -18.33
C ASN A 432 -8.72 -10.23 -18.74
N LEU A 433 -8.02 -9.97 -19.85
CA LEU A 433 -7.76 -8.60 -20.29
C LEU A 433 -9.06 -7.85 -20.53
N THR A 434 -9.18 -6.67 -19.91
CA THR A 434 -10.27 -5.74 -20.18
C THR A 434 -10.06 -5.00 -21.51
N TRP A 435 -11.08 -4.29 -21.97
CA TRP A 435 -10.97 -3.46 -23.17
C TRP A 435 -9.88 -2.38 -23.07
N ARG A 436 -9.64 -1.83 -21.88
CA ARG A 436 -8.57 -0.86 -21.60
C ARG A 436 -7.21 -1.53 -21.55
N ASP A 437 -7.09 -2.68 -20.88
CA ASP A 437 -5.84 -3.45 -20.83
C ASP A 437 -5.33 -3.77 -22.24
N VAL A 438 -6.22 -4.18 -23.15
CA VAL A 438 -5.85 -4.45 -24.54
C VAL A 438 -5.27 -3.20 -25.21
N GLN A 439 -5.83 -2.01 -24.97
CA GLN A 439 -5.28 -0.77 -25.52
C GLN A 439 -3.90 -0.46 -24.92
N HIS A 440 -3.74 -0.58 -23.60
CA HIS A 440 -2.45 -0.42 -22.92
C HIS A 440 -1.38 -1.38 -23.43
N VAL A 441 -1.71 -2.67 -23.60
CA VAL A 441 -0.78 -3.66 -24.15
C VAL A 441 -0.38 -3.28 -25.57
N LEU A 442 -1.30 -2.80 -26.40
CA LEU A 442 -1.00 -2.34 -27.75
C LEU A 442 -0.08 -1.12 -27.75
N VAL A 443 -0.31 -0.14 -26.88
CA VAL A 443 0.55 1.04 -26.69
C VAL A 443 1.98 0.60 -26.32
N ASN A 444 2.11 -0.27 -25.32
CA ASN A 444 3.39 -0.72 -24.77
C ASN A 444 4.15 -1.74 -25.64
N SER A 445 3.50 -2.31 -26.66
CA SER A 445 4.11 -3.34 -27.53
C SER A 445 4.23 -2.93 -29.00
N ALA A 446 3.61 -1.81 -29.40
CA ALA A 446 3.69 -1.33 -30.77
C ALA A 446 5.15 -1.02 -31.17
N ARG A 447 5.49 -1.35 -32.42
CA ARG A 447 6.81 -1.14 -32.98
C ARG A 447 6.83 0.14 -33.81
N MET A 448 7.77 1.03 -33.52
CA MET A 448 8.02 2.21 -34.36
C MET A 448 8.38 1.79 -35.81
N ASN A 449 7.48 2.05 -36.75
CA ASN A 449 7.66 1.84 -38.18
C ASN A 449 8.14 3.14 -38.85
N ASP A 450 8.89 3.03 -39.95
CA ASP A 450 9.47 4.20 -40.66
C ASP A 450 10.05 5.25 -39.68
N ALA A 451 11.00 4.83 -38.84
CA ALA A 451 11.63 5.66 -37.80
C ALA A 451 12.34 6.94 -38.33
N SER A 452 12.31 7.19 -39.64
CA SER A 452 12.83 8.40 -40.28
C SER A 452 11.76 9.42 -40.64
N ASP A 453 10.48 9.07 -40.52
CA ASP A 453 9.36 9.98 -40.75
C ASP A 453 9.35 11.09 -39.69
N SER A 454 9.08 12.32 -40.12
CA SER A 454 9.12 13.50 -39.24
C SER A 454 7.87 13.68 -38.39
N SER A 455 6.90 12.77 -38.47
CA SER A 455 5.68 12.79 -37.65
C SER A 455 5.84 12.17 -36.27
N TRP A 456 6.96 11.48 -36.03
CA TRP A 456 7.28 10.89 -34.73
C TRP A 456 7.73 11.95 -33.75
N GLU A 457 7.06 11.98 -32.59
CA GLU A 457 7.37 12.83 -31.45
C GLU A 457 7.36 11.96 -30.18
N VAL A 458 8.07 12.37 -29.14
CA VAL A 458 8.04 11.69 -27.84
C VAL A 458 7.10 12.50 -26.95
N ASN A 459 6.07 11.83 -26.42
CA ASN A 459 5.09 12.47 -25.54
C ASN A 459 5.66 12.69 -24.11
N GLY A 460 4.87 13.26 -23.22
CA GLY A 460 5.28 13.59 -21.84
C GLY A 460 5.64 12.37 -20.98
N ALA A 461 5.15 11.19 -21.35
CA ALA A 461 5.38 9.92 -20.67
C ALA A 461 6.55 9.11 -21.27
N GLY A 462 7.14 9.58 -22.37
CA GLY A 462 8.26 8.91 -23.03
C GLY A 462 7.88 7.97 -24.19
N HIS A 463 6.60 7.93 -24.59
CA HIS A 463 6.14 7.13 -25.72
C HIS A 463 6.44 7.81 -27.06
N ASP A 464 6.89 7.03 -28.05
CA ASP A 464 6.97 7.47 -29.45
C ASP A 464 5.55 7.50 -30.06
N VAL A 465 5.03 8.69 -30.36
CA VAL A 465 3.69 8.90 -30.91
C VAL A 465 3.73 9.57 -32.28
N SER A 466 2.74 9.26 -33.12
CA SER A 466 2.57 9.86 -34.44
C SER A 466 1.10 9.94 -34.85
N HIS A 467 0.67 11.10 -35.34
CA HIS A 467 -0.64 11.24 -35.97
C HIS A 467 -0.82 10.35 -37.22
N LYS A 468 0.25 9.81 -37.81
CA LYS A 468 0.17 8.91 -38.98
C LYS A 468 0.12 7.43 -38.61
N TYR A 469 0.64 7.07 -37.43
CA TYR A 469 0.95 5.69 -37.08
C TYR A 469 0.44 5.29 -35.68
N GLY A 470 -0.13 6.22 -34.92
CA GLY A 470 -0.40 6.05 -33.50
C GLY A 470 0.90 5.82 -32.72
N PHE A 471 0.92 4.80 -31.88
CA PHE A 471 2.12 4.32 -31.16
C PHE A 471 3.01 3.42 -32.03
N GLY A 472 2.59 3.10 -33.26
CA GLY A 472 3.34 2.30 -34.22
C GLY A 472 2.59 1.08 -34.71
N VAL A 473 3.33 0.20 -35.40
CA VAL A 473 2.73 -1.00 -35.99
C VAL A 473 2.52 -2.07 -34.92
N VAL A 474 1.35 -2.70 -34.96
CA VAL A 474 1.06 -3.86 -34.11
C VAL A 474 2.07 -4.99 -34.36
N ASP A 475 2.65 -5.53 -33.28
CA ASP A 475 3.61 -6.63 -33.28
C ASP A 475 3.04 -7.79 -32.44
N ALA A 476 2.63 -8.86 -33.11
CA ALA A 476 1.95 -9.98 -32.46
C ALA A 476 2.85 -10.74 -31.47
N GLY A 477 4.16 -10.75 -31.68
CA GLY A 477 5.10 -11.39 -30.76
C GLY A 477 5.26 -10.59 -29.48
N ALA A 478 5.40 -9.26 -29.61
CA ALA A 478 5.51 -8.36 -28.46
C ALA A 478 4.18 -8.27 -27.69
N ALA A 479 3.06 -8.04 -28.39
CA ALA A 479 1.76 -7.85 -27.77
C ALA A 479 1.33 -9.07 -26.92
N VAL A 480 1.52 -10.28 -27.45
CA VAL A 480 1.23 -11.51 -26.69
C VAL A 480 2.18 -11.69 -25.51
N SER A 481 3.49 -11.43 -25.70
CA SER A 481 4.46 -11.54 -24.61
C SER A 481 4.19 -10.57 -23.46
N VAL A 482 3.66 -9.38 -23.75
CA VAL A 482 3.23 -8.40 -22.74
C VAL A 482 1.93 -8.86 -22.08
N ALA A 483 0.95 -9.33 -22.88
CA ALA A 483 -0.34 -9.81 -22.40
C ALA A 483 -0.25 -10.99 -21.40
N GLU A 484 0.69 -11.93 -21.59
CA GLU A 484 0.87 -13.12 -20.74
C GLU A 484 1.08 -12.80 -19.25
N ASN A 485 1.72 -11.66 -18.95
CA ASN A 485 2.05 -11.25 -17.59
C ASN A 485 1.47 -9.86 -17.28
N TRP A 486 0.47 -9.41 -18.04
CA TRP A 486 -0.17 -8.12 -17.81
C TRP A 486 -1.00 -8.15 -16.52
N VAL A 487 -0.82 -7.14 -15.69
CA VAL A 487 -1.64 -6.89 -14.51
C VAL A 487 -2.74 -5.92 -14.92
N GLU A 488 -4.00 -6.24 -14.60
CA GLU A 488 -5.16 -5.42 -14.95
C GLU A 488 -4.97 -3.99 -14.41
N VAL A 489 -5.28 -2.99 -15.24
CA VAL A 489 -5.27 -1.59 -14.82
C VAL A 489 -6.40 -1.28 -13.84
N GLY A 490 -6.19 -0.29 -12.97
CA GLY A 490 -7.18 0.16 -11.99
C GLY A 490 -8.49 0.68 -12.62
N GLU A 491 -9.47 1.02 -11.77
CA GLU A 491 -10.76 1.56 -12.21
C GLU A 491 -10.57 2.84 -13.06
N GLU A 492 -11.36 3.00 -14.13
CA GLU A 492 -11.31 4.19 -14.98
C GLU A 492 -11.86 5.41 -14.21
N LEU A 493 -11.01 6.41 -14.00
CA LEU A 493 -11.38 7.71 -13.46
C LEU A 493 -11.60 8.72 -14.59
N ASN A 494 -12.60 9.58 -14.40
CA ASN A 494 -13.05 10.54 -15.40
C ASN A 494 -13.22 11.94 -14.80
N ALA A 495 -12.58 12.95 -15.38
CA ALA A 495 -12.74 14.35 -14.97
C ALA A 495 -13.15 15.24 -16.14
N THR A 496 -14.06 16.18 -15.87
CA THR A 496 -14.56 17.11 -16.89
C THR A 496 -14.23 18.55 -16.53
N TYR A 497 -13.53 19.23 -17.45
CA TYR A 497 -13.10 20.61 -17.35
C TYR A 497 -13.83 21.48 -18.39
N GLY A 498 -14.82 22.23 -17.93
CA GLY A 498 -15.69 23.03 -18.78
C GLY A 498 -17.17 22.86 -18.45
N PRO A 499 -18.09 23.17 -19.38
CA PRO A 499 -17.83 23.81 -20.66
C PRO A 499 -17.49 25.30 -20.46
N TYR A 500 -16.34 25.72 -20.97
CA TYR A 500 -15.97 27.13 -21.07
C TYR A 500 -16.70 27.75 -22.25
N SER A 501 -17.39 28.86 -22.04
CA SER A 501 -18.18 29.53 -23.09
C SER A 501 -17.64 30.93 -23.44
N PRO A 502 -16.44 31.04 -24.05
CA PRO A 502 -15.78 32.32 -24.26
C PRO A 502 -16.52 33.23 -25.25
N SER A 503 -17.33 32.68 -26.17
CA SER A 503 -17.98 33.43 -27.25
C SER A 503 -16.98 34.31 -28.02
N PHE A 504 -15.84 33.72 -28.38
CA PHE A 504 -14.68 34.42 -28.91
C PHE A 504 -14.67 34.45 -30.45
N ASP A 505 -14.60 35.64 -31.05
CA ASP A 505 -14.47 35.80 -32.49
C ASP A 505 -13.05 35.39 -32.95
N ILE A 506 -12.95 34.30 -33.70
CA ILE A 506 -11.69 33.77 -34.23
C ILE A 506 -11.19 34.74 -35.31
N PRO A 507 -9.95 35.27 -35.20
CA PRO A 507 -9.43 36.16 -36.23
C PRO A 507 -9.17 35.42 -37.55
N ASP A 508 -9.66 35.99 -38.66
CA ASP A 508 -9.54 35.51 -40.06
C ASP A 508 -8.19 35.93 -40.69
N ASP A 509 -7.66 35.12 -41.63
CA ASP A 509 -6.42 35.33 -42.38
C ASP A 509 -5.19 35.59 -41.47
N THR A 510 -5.02 34.76 -40.42
CA THR A 510 -3.92 34.90 -39.45
C THR A 510 -3.16 33.59 -39.19
N SER A 511 -1.84 33.69 -39.06
CA SER A 511 -1.01 32.57 -38.60
C SER A 511 -0.82 32.55 -37.07
N SER A 512 -1.43 33.49 -36.33
CA SER A 512 -1.32 33.58 -34.87
C SER A 512 -2.38 32.72 -34.19
N TRP A 513 -2.00 32.00 -33.13
CA TRP A 513 -2.91 31.20 -32.32
C TRP A 513 -3.76 32.08 -31.39
N SER A 514 -5.02 31.67 -31.19
CA SER A 514 -5.84 32.07 -30.06
C SER A 514 -5.81 30.93 -29.05
N GLU A 515 -5.36 31.22 -27.83
CA GLU A 515 -5.06 30.20 -26.81
C GLU A 515 -6.02 30.35 -25.63
N PHE A 516 -6.52 29.21 -25.14
CA PHE A 516 -7.44 29.11 -24.01
C PHE A 516 -6.89 28.04 -23.06
N THR A 517 -6.76 28.38 -21.78
CA THR A 517 -6.15 27.48 -20.80
C THR A 517 -7.17 26.92 -19.83
N ALA A 518 -6.97 25.68 -19.40
CA ALA A 518 -7.62 25.05 -18.27
C ALA A 518 -6.54 24.57 -17.29
N VAL A 519 -6.74 24.79 -15.99
CA VAL A 519 -5.86 24.25 -14.94
C VAL A 519 -6.54 23.02 -14.39
N VAL A 520 -5.87 21.89 -14.54
CA VAL A 520 -6.27 20.57 -14.03
C VAL A 520 -5.58 20.38 -12.70
N THR A 521 -6.36 20.00 -11.69
CA THR A 521 -5.90 19.82 -10.29
C THR A 521 -5.91 18.37 -9.85
N ASP A 522 -6.66 17.52 -10.56
CA ASP A 522 -6.70 16.09 -10.27
C ASP A 522 -5.60 15.41 -11.08
N GLU A 523 -4.84 14.54 -10.45
CA GLU A 523 -3.78 13.78 -11.10
C GLU A 523 -4.28 12.41 -11.54
N TYR A 524 -4.02 12.08 -12.81
CA TYR A 524 -4.32 10.80 -13.43
C TYR A 524 -3.15 10.42 -14.32
N SER A 525 -2.88 9.12 -14.43
CA SER A 525 -2.17 8.58 -15.57
C SER A 525 -3.15 8.48 -16.73
N LEU A 526 -2.98 9.34 -17.73
CA LEU A 526 -3.95 9.49 -18.81
C LEU A 526 -3.98 8.30 -19.75
N GLU A 527 -5.18 7.96 -20.24
CA GLU A 527 -5.37 7.00 -21.33
C GLU A 527 -5.84 7.75 -22.59
N SER A 528 -6.92 8.54 -22.45
CA SER A 528 -7.44 9.33 -23.56
C SER A 528 -8.00 10.67 -23.09
N VAL A 529 -8.06 11.62 -24.03
CA VAL A 529 -8.61 12.95 -23.79
C VAL A 529 -9.61 13.29 -24.87
N ASP A 530 -10.84 13.60 -24.45
CA ASP A 530 -11.91 14.06 -25.32
C ASP A 530 -12.05 15.59 -25.22
N LEU A 531 -12.04 16.27 -26.37
CA LEU A 531 -12.25 17.72 -26.50
C LEU A 531 -13.54 17.99 -27.26
N VAL A 532 -14.56 18.48 -26.55
CA VAL A 532 -15.83 18.90 -27.15
C VAL A 532 -15.77 20.37 -27.53
N VAL A 533 -16.07 20.73 -28.78
CA VAL A 533 -16.08 22.11 -29.26
C VAL A 533 -17.38 22.49 -29.97
N ASP A 534 -17.89 23.69 -29.68
CA ASP A 534 -18.91 24.37 -30.48
C ASP A 534 -18.29 25.61 -31.13
N ILE A 535 -18.09 25.55 -32.45
CA ILE A 535 -17.50 26.62 -33.25
C ILE A 535 -18.44 26.92 -34.41
N SER A 536 -18.99 28.13 -34.44
CA SER A 536 -19.72 28.62 -35.61
C SER A 536 -18.75 29.15 -36.66
N HIS A 537 -18.67 28.54 -37.84
CA HIS A 537 -17.78 28.95 -38.93
C HIS A 537 -18.43 28.69 -40.31
N GLN A 538 -18.25 29.59 -41.29
CA GLN A 538 -18.83 29.35 -42.62
C GLN A 538 -18.07 28.29 -43.44
N SER A 539 -16.81 28.04 -43.10
CA SER A 539 -15.93 27.02 -43.68
C SER A 539 -15.11 26.34 -42.57
N ARG A 540 -15.65 25.33 -41.88
CA ARG A 540 -14.93 24.69 -40.75
C ARG A 540 -13.55 24.12 -41.12
N ALA A 541 -13.38 23.81 -42.42
CA ALA A 541 -12.15 23.31 -43.00
C ALA A 541 -11.02 24.36 -43.01
N ASP A 542 -11.32 25.62 -42.73
CA ASP A 542 -10.31 26.68 -42.65
C ASP A 542 -9.58 26.68 -41.29
N LEU A 543 -10.09 25.96 -40.29
CA LEU A 543 -9.59 26.02 -38.91
C LEU A 543 -8.48 25.01 -38.63
N ASP A 544 -7.46 25.44 -37.90
CA ASP A 544 -6.55 24.56 -37.16
C ASP A 544 -6.97 24.53 -35.68
N ILE A 545 -7.03 23.33 -35.08
CA ILE A 545 -7.35 23.09 -33.68
C ILE A 545 -6.32 22.14 -33.09
N VAL A 546 -5.64 22.57 -32.02
CA VAL A 546 -4.59 21.82 -31.34
C VAL A 546 -4.85 21.86 -29.83
N LEU A 547 -4.71 20.72 -29.17
CA LEU A 547 -4.69 20.62 -27.71
C LEU A 547 -3.23 20.39 -27.26
N VAL A 548 -2.81 21.07 -26.19
CA VAL A 548 -1.46 20.93 -25.64
C VAL A 548 -1.55 20.54 -24.18
N SER A 549 -0.87 19.45 -23.80
CA SER A 549 -0.78 18.96 -22.42
C SER A 549 0.22 19.78 -21.58
N PRO A 550 0.19 19.68 -20.25
CA PRO A 550 1.13 20.37 -19.35
C PRO A 550 2.61 20.02 -19.62
N SER A 551 2.88 18.79 -20.06
CA SER A 551 4.22 18.32 -20.45
C SER A 551 4.71 18.93 -21.77
N GLY A 552 3.79 19.50 -22.57
CA GLY A 552 4.07 20.17 -23.84
C GLY A 552 3.75 19.34 -25.10
N THR A 553 3.20 18.14 -24.97
CA THR A 553 2.76 17.32 -26.11
C THR A 553 1.62 18.01 -26.86
N GLU A 554 1.70 18.08 -28.19
CA GLU A 554 0.67 18.71 -29.03
C GLU A 554 -0.18 17.67 -29.79
N SER A 555 -1.46 17.59 -29.48
CA SER A 555 -2.45 16.83 -30.26
C SER A 555 -3.10 17.73 -31.32
N TRP A 556 -2.83 17.46 -32.60
CA TRP A 556 -3.47 18.12 -33.74
C TRP A 556 -4.80 17.45 -34.06
N LEU A 557 -5.89 18.07 -33.63
CA LEU A 557 -7.25 17.53 -33.72
C LEU A 557 -7.95 17.90 -35.02
N ALA A 558 -7.59 19.06 -35.58
CA ALA A 558 -8.07 19.49 -36.89
C ALA A 558 -7.03 20.35 -37.59
N GLU A 559 -6.86 20.12 -38.89
CA GLU A 559 -6.04 20.94 -39.77
C GLU A 559 -6.85 21.63 -40.85
N SER A 560 -6.39 22.83 -41.18
CA SER A 560 -6.79 23.62 -42.32
C SER A 560 -6.60 22.82 -43.62
N ARG A 561 -7.69 22.65 -44.37
CA ARG A 561 -7.76 21.75 -45.53
C ARG A 561 -8.65 22.27 -46.64
N SER A 562 -8.61 21.60 -47.79
CA SER A 562 -9.39 21.97 -48.96
C SER A 562 -10.85 21.49 -48.90
N GLY A 563 -11.66 22.08 -48.01
CA GLY A 563 -13.03 21.62 -47.75
C GLY A 563 -14.15 22.64 -47.93
N TRP A 564 -15.39 22.17 -47.77
CA TRP A 564 -16.58 23.01 -47.58
C TRP A 564 -17.41 22.39 -46.46
N GLY A 565 -17.95 23.19 -45.56
CA GLY A 565 -18.73 22.71 -44.43
C GLY A 565 -18.88 23.85 -43.43
N SER A 566 -20.00 23.91 -42.74
CA SER A 566 -20.20 24.93 -41.72
C SER A 566 -20.17 24.27 -40.36
N ASP A 567 -19.56 24.98 -39.42
CA ASP A 567 -19.60 24.73 -37.98
C ASP A 567 -18.97 23.39 -37.52
N TYR A 568 -18.41 23.41 -36.31
CA TYR A 568 -18.30 22.24 -35.44
C TYR A 568 -19.39 22.42 -34.38
N SER A 569 -20.36 21.51 -34.30
CA SER A 569 -21.55 21.67 -33.43
C SER A 569 -21.53 20.64 -32.33
N ASP A 570 -21.05 21.02 -31.15
CA ASP A 570 -20.78 20.11 -30.03
C ASP A 570 -19.99 18.88 -30.49
N TRP A 571 -19.00 19.10 -31.36
CA TRP A 571 -18.19 18.02 -31.92
C TRP A 571 -17.14 17.59 -30.91
N MET A 572 -17.07 16.28 -30.66
CA MET A 572 -16.09 15.68 -29.77
C MET A 572 -14.92 15.17 -30.59
N PHE A 573 -13.73 15.75 -30.38
CA PHE A 573 -12.46 15.19 -30.82
C PHE A 573 -11.92 14.28 -29.73
N SER A 574 -11.25 13.19 -30.09
CA SER A 574 -10.53 12.34 -29.15
C SER A 574 -9.04 12.29 -29.51
N THR A 575 -8.18 12.18 -28.49
CA THR A 575 -6.75 11.94 -28.67
C THR A 575 -6.23 10.92 -27.67
N VAL A 576 -5.34 10.06 -28.17
CA VAL A 576 -4.59 9.07 -27.39
C VAL A 576 -3.10 9.43 -27.28
N GLN A 577 -2.67 10.60 -27.77
CA GLN A 577 -1.24 10.96 -27.79
C GLN A 577 -0.67 11.32 -26.42
N HIS A 578 -1.54 11.54 -25.44
CA HIS A 578 -1.18 11.87 -24.07
C HIS A 578 -1.19 10.64 -23.16
N TRP A 579 -1.23 9.43 -23.71
CA TRP A 579 -1.23 8.18 -22.94
C TRP A 579 -0.03 8.11 -21.98
N ASP A 580 -0.31 7.69 -20.75
CA ASP A 580 0.54 7.65 -19.56
C ASP A 580 1.11 9.01 -19.09
N GLU A 581 0.69 10.14 -19.67
CA GLU A 581 1.08 11.45 -19.15
C GLU A 581 0.29 11.79 -17.88
N SER A 582 0.94 12.43 -16.90
CA SER A 582 0.23 13.07 -15.79
C SER A 582 -0.71 14.15 -16.32
N SER A 583 -1.96 14.13 -15.86
CA SER A 583 -2.97 15.14 -16.18
C SER A 583 -2.70 16.50 -15.54
N LEU A 584 -1.88 16.55 -14.49
CA LEU A 584 -1.74 17.70 -13.59
C LEU A 584 -1.15 18.93 -14.30
N GLY A 585 -1.79 20.08 -14.10
CA GLY A 585 -1.25 21.37 -14.54
C GLY A 585 -2.05 22.04 -15.65
N THR A 586 -1.38 22.84 -16.49
CA THR A 586 -2.06 23.75 -17.43
C THR A 586 -2.18 23.15 -18.83
N TRP A 587 -3.41 22.82 -19.21
CA TRP A 587 -3.78 22.43 -20.57
C TRP A 587 -4.10 23.66 -21.42
N THR A 588 -3.72 23.62 -22.70
CA THR A 588 -3.94 24.76 -23.63
C THR A 588 -4.63 24.32 -24.92
N LEU A 589 -5.85 24.81 -25.15
CA LEU A 589 -6.53 24.76 -26.43
C LEU A 589 -6.07 25.90 -27.34
N LYS A 590 -5.59 25.57 -28.54
CA LYS A 590 -5.12 26.51 -29.55
C LYS A 590 -6.03 26.44 -30.79
N VAL A 591 -6.60 27.58 -31.17
CA VAL A 591 -7.46 27.69 -32.38
C VAL A 591 -6.97 28.83 -33.26
N ARG A 592 -6.91 28.62 -34.58
CA ARG A 592 -6.67 29.70 -35.56
C ARG A 592 -7.37 29.46 -36.88
N ASP A 593 -7.58 30.54 -37.63
CA ASP A 593 -8.08 30.55 -39.01
C ASP A 593 -6.98 31.13 -39.94
N PRO A 594 -6.12 30.29 -40.53
CA PRO A 594 -5.08 30.71 -41.46
C PRO A 594 -5.58 31.08 -42.85
N GLU A 595 -6.79 30.67 -43.25
CA GLU A 595 -7.33 30.94 -44.57
C GLU A 595 -8.12 32.25 -44.57
N SER A 596 -8.43 32.77 -45.77
CA SER A 596 -9.05 34.09 -45.91
C SER A 596 -10.47 34.02 -46.44
N GLY A 597 -11.38 34.78 -45.83
CA GLY A 597 -12.67 35.13 -46.41
C GLY A 597 -13.89 34.48 -45.77
N THR A 598 -13.70 33.77 -44.66
CA THR A 598 -14.77 33.39 -43.73
C THR A 598 -14.37 33.75 -42.31
N ASN A 599 -15.35 33.88 -41.43
CA ASN A 599 -15.11 34.20 -40.03
C ASN A 599 -15.88 33.20 -39.17
N GLY A 600 -15.40 32.94 -37.97
CA GLY A 600 -16.19 32.23 -36.99
C GLY A 600 -15.97 32.65 -35.55
N THR A 601 -16.67 31.94 -34.68
CA THR A 601 -16.74 32.20 -33.25
C THR A 601 -16.63 30.89 -32.52
N LEU A 602 -15.67 30.77 -31.59
CA LEU A 602 -15.63 29.69 -30.60
C LEU A 602 -16.70 30.00 -29.54
N ASN A 603 -17.78 29.24 -29.54
CA ASN A 603 -18.91 29.43 -28.64
C ASN A 603 -18.62 28.78 -27.29
N SER A 604 -18.24 27.50 -27.31
CA SER A 604 -17.83 26.74 -26.13
C SER A 604 -16.78 25.67 -26.43
N TRP A 605 -16.04 25.28 -25.40
CA TRP A 605 -15.21 24.10 -25.40
C TRP A 605 -15.21 23.43 -24.02
N GLU A 606 -15.02 22.11 -23.99
CA GLU A 606 -14.97 21.27 -22.80
C GLU A 606 -13.92 20.18 -23.03
N MET A 607 -13.20 19.82 -21.98
CA MET A 607 -12.20 18.75 -22.01
C MET A 607 -12.60 17.69 -21.00
N ILE A 608 -12.54 16.42 -21.41
CA ILE A 608 -12.82 15.26 -20.56
C ILE A 608 -11.56 14.40 -20.57
N LEU A 609 -11.04 14.12 -19.37
CA LEU A 609 -9.85 13.30 -19.15
C LEU A 609 -10.30 11.93 -18.69
N HIS A 610 -9.67 10.89 -19.25
CA HIS A 610 -9.88 9.49 -18.91
C HIS A 610 -8.53 8.90 -18.50
N GLY A 611 -8.46 8.20 -17.38
CA GLY A 611 -7.21 7.63 -16.87
C GLY A 611 -7.40 6.74 -15.65
N VAL A 612 -6.28 6.40 -15.00
CA VAL A 612 -6.25 5.75 -13.69
C VAL A 612 -5.63 6.67 -12.65
N ASP A 613 -5.94 6.39 -11.39
CA ASP A 613 -5.23 7.00 -10.28
C ASP A 613 -3.75 6.62 -10.29
N VAL A 614 -2.92 7.55 -9.84
CA VAL A 614 -1.47 7.36 -9.68
C VAL A 614 -1.04 7.45 -8.22
N ASP A 615 -1.89 8.02 -7.38
CA ASP A 615 -1.63 8.14 -5.96
C ASP A 615 -2.23 6.93 -5.23
N TYR A 616 -1.36 6.21 -4.53
CA TYR A 616 -1.74 4.99 -3.81
C TYR A 616 -1.84 5.23 -2.31
N ASP A 617 -1.48 6.43 -1.81
CA ASP A 617 -1.42 6.85 -0.41
C ASP A 617 -1.68 8.37 -0.36
N HIS A 618 -2.95 8.76 -0.44
CA HIS A 618 -3.37 10.13 -0.73
C HIS A 618 -3.16 11.15 0.40
N ASP A 619 -2.92 10.70 1.63
CA ASP A 619 -2.58 11.56 2.77
C ASP A 619 -1.13 11.43 3.23
N ASP A 620 -0.32 10.67 2.49
CA ASP A 620 1.12 10.46 2.67
C ASP A 620 1.48 9.97 4.09
N ASP A 621 0.59 9.21 4.74
CA ASP A 621 0.79 8.72 6.10
C ASP A 621 1.59 7.41 6.17
N GLY A 622 1.74 6.72 5.02
CA GLY A 622 2.42 5.44 4.86
C GLY A 622 1.48 4.23 4.71
N LEU A 623 0.17 4.42 4.85
CA LEU A 623 -0.86 3.44 4.52
C LEU A 623 -1.43 3.72 3.13
N THR A 624 -1.43 2.70 2.28
CA THR A 624 -2.10 2.85 0.98
C THR A 624 -3.62 2.98 1.14
N ASP A 625 -4.28 3.79 0.31
CA ASP A 625 -5.74 3.95 0.21
C ASP A 625 -6.52 2.62 0.26
N GLU A 626 -5.98 1.57 -0.39
CA GLU A 626 -6.58 0.25 -0.41
C GLU A 626 -6.59 -0.39 0.98
N ASN A 627 -5.49 -0.29 1.73
CA ASN A 627 -5.39 -0.80 3.10
C ASN A 627 -6.31 -0.02 4.04
N GLU A 628 -6.32 1.30 3.91
CA GLU A 628 -7.17 2.16 4.72
C GLU A 628 -8.64 1.84 4.52
N THR A 629 -9.11 1.76 3.27
CA THR A 629 -10.53 1.51 3.00
C THR A 629 -10.96 0.05 3.17
N LEU A 630 -10.13 -0.93 2.79
CA LEU A 630 -10.52 -2.34 2.79
C LEU A 630 -10.16 -3.09 4.07
N LEU A 631 -9.11 -2.67 4.78
CA LEU A 631 -8.59 -3.39 5.95
C LEU A 631 -8.90 -2.68 7.26
N TYR A 632 -8.52 -1.41 7.39
CA TYR A 632 -8.56 -0.68 8.67
C TYR A 632 -9.83 0.17 8.86
N GLY A 633 -10.41 0.64 7.77
CA GLY A 633 -11.63 1.46 7.75
C GLY A 633 -11.38 2.94 8.08
N THR A 634 -10.15 3.41 7.91
CA THR A 634 -9.69 4.81 8.04
C THR A 634 -10.07 5.64 6.81
N ASP A 635 -9.94 6.97 6.89
CA ASP A 635 -10.24 7.89 5.78
C ASP A 635 -8.97 8.17 4.97
N PRO A 636 -8.89 7.73 3.69
CA PRO A 636 -7.66 7.80 2.87
C PRO A 636 -7.28 9.21 2.41
N TYR A 637 -7.77 10.24 3.08
CA TYR A 637 -7.46 11.64 2.81
C TYR A 637 -7.18 12.39 4.11
N ASP A 638 -7.02 11.67 5.21
CA ASP A 638 -6.89 12.19 6.56
C ASP A 638 -5.97 11.28 7.38
N ALA A 639 -4.68 11.64 7.42
CA ALA A 639 -3.64 10.85 8.04
C ALA A 639 -3.88 10.51 9.53
N ASP A 640 -4.81 11.16 10.23
CA ASP A 640 -5.19 10.87 11.62
C ASP A 640 -6.73 10.80 11.70
N SER A 641 -7.27 9.60 11.48
CA SER A 641 -8.72 9.39 11.29
C SER A 641 -9.56 9.66 12.55
N ASP A 642 -8.96 9.72 13.73
CA ASP A 642 -9.66 9.93 15.00
C ASP A 642 -9.28 11.19 15.78
N ASP A 643 -8.37 12.00 15.23
CA ASP A 643 -7.91 13.30 15.70
C ASP A 643 -7.22 13.25 17.09
N ASP A 644 -6.51 12.17 17.44
CA ASP A 644 -5.81 12.04 18.72
C ASP A 644 -4.36 12.55 18.71
N GLY A 645 -3.78 12.73 17.52
CA GLY A 645 -2.42 13.20 17.28
C GLY A 645 -1.40 12.13 16.86
N LEU A 646 -1.78 10.86 16.78
CA LEU A 646 -1.05 9.80 16.07
C LEU A 646 -1.64 9.63 14.67
N ASN A 647 -0.80 9.34 13.67
CA ASN A 647 -1.31 9.03 12.34
C ASN A 647 -1.73 7.55 12.24
N ASP A 648 -2.62 7.24 11.30
CA ASP A 648 -3.23 5.93 11.17
C ASP A 648 -2.14 4.85 10.97
N TYR A 649 -1.12 5.13 10.16
CA TYR A 649 0.05 4.26 10.00
C TYR A 649 0.73 3.91 11.32
N ASP A 650 1.10 4.90 12.15
CA ASP A 650 1.79 4.67 13.41
C ASP A 650 0.91 3.84 14.36
N GLU A 651 -0.38 4.11 14.37
CA GLU A 651 -1.32 3.36 15.19
C GLU A 651 -1.37 1.89 14.81
N VAL A 652 -1.56 1.54 13.53
CA VAL A 652 -1.66 0.12 13.14
C VAL A 652 -0.31 -0.59 13.03
N MET A 653 0.73 0.09 12.54
CA MET A 653 2.01 -0.54 12.21
C MET A 653 3.04 -0.45 13.34
N VAL A 654 2.98 0.60 14.18
CA VAL A 654 3.97 0.83 15.24
C VAL A 654 3.42 0.44 16.62
N TYR A 655 2.28 1.01 17.02
CA TYR A 655 1.76 0.87 18.39
C TYR A 655 0.71 -0.24 18.53
N GLY A 656 0.08 -0.66 17.43
CA GLY A 656 -1.00 -1.65 17.40
C GLY A 656 -2.30 -1.13 17.99
N THR A 657 -2.45 0.19 18.12
CA THR A 657 -3.64 0.93 18.55
C THR A 657 -4.75 0.90 17.51
N ASN A 658 -5.93 1.37 17.88
CA ASN A 658 -7.08 1.36 16.99
C ASN A 658 -7.28 2.75 16.38
N PRO A 659 -7.02 2.94 15.07
CA PRO A 659 -7.00 4.25 14.40
C PRO A 659 -8.38 4.90 14.17
N LEU A 660 -9.35 4.48 14.95
CA LEU A 660 -10.72 4.97 14.94
C LEU A 660 -11.22 5.24 16.37
N ALA A 661 -10.32 5.17 17.37
CA ALA A 661 -10.60 5.45 18.76
C ALA A 661 -9.38 6.05 19.49
N ILE A 662 -9.44 7.37 19.67
CA ILE A 662 -8.63 8.24 20.56
C ILE A 662 -8.02 7.59 21.82
N ASP A 663 -8.67 6.60 22.43
CA ASP A 663 -8.26 5.93 23.68
C ASP A 663 -8.55 4.44 23.52
N SER A 664 -7.52 3.66 23.18
CA SER A 664 -7.63 2.25 22.78
C SER A 664 -7.96 1.32 23.95
N ASP A 665 -7.41 1.57 25.13
CA ASP A 665 -7.60 0.72 26.32
C ASP A 665 -8.70 1.22 27.28
N THR A 666 -9.21 2.43 27.03
CA THR A 666 -10.32 3.10 27.69
C THR A 666 -10.08 3.55 29.13
N ASP A 667 -8.83 3.87 29.47
CA ASP A 667 -8.44 4.29 30.81
C ASP A 667 -8.57 5.81 31.07
N GLY A 668 -8.76 6.60 29.99
CA GLY A 668 -8.96 8.04 30.02
C GLY A 668 -7.75 8.88 29.61
N LEU A 669 -6.68 8.26 29.11
CA LEU A 669 -5.60 8.91 28.34
C LEU A 669 -5.81 8.64 26.85
N SER A 670 -5.29 9.51 25.98
CA SER A 670 -5.29 9.21 24.54
C SER A 670 -4.04 8.46 24.15
N ASP A 671 -4.10 7.66 23.09
CA ASP A 671 -3.00 6.82 22.66
C ASP A 671 -1.74 7.68 22.39
N TYR A 672 -1.90 8.83 21.73
CA TYR A 672 -0.83 9.83 21.56
C TYR A 672 -0.21 10.30 22.89
N ALA A 673 -1.05 10.59 23.90
CA ALA A 673 -0.58 11.12 25.18
C ALA A 673 0.25 10.09 25.95
N GLU A 674 -0.16 8.83 25.88
CA GLU A 674 0.54 7.71 26.51
C GLU A 674 1.90 7.48 25.87
N VAL A 675 1.99 7.39 24.54
CA VAL A 675 3.27 7.11 23.88
C VAL A 675 4.21 8.32 23.88
N SER A 676 3.70 9.53 23.67
CA SER A 676 4.52 10.72 23.44
C SER A 676 4.88 11.48 24.71
N THR A 677 4.01 11.44 25.73
CA THR A 677 4.16 12.29 26.93
C THR A 677 4.42 11.50 28.21
N ILE A 678 3.70 10.39 28.41
CA ILE A 678 3.67 9.69 29.71
C ILE A 678 4.61 8.48 29.72
N GLY A 679 4.71 7.76 28.60
CA GLY A 679 5.52 6.55 28.44
C GLY A 679 4.84 5.26 28.95
N THR A 680 3.52 5.24 29.06
CA THR A 680 2.69 4.06 29.40
C THR A 680 2.36 3.24 28.14
N ASP A 681 1.86 2.02 28.31
CA ASP A 681 1.45 1.15 27.20
C ASP A 681 -0.01 1.46 26.82
N PRO A 682 -0.30 2.02 25.62
CA PRO A 682 -1.66 2.43 25.23
C PRO A 682 -2.65 1.25 25.05
N MET A 683 -2.19 0.02 25.27
CA MET A 683 -3.00 -1.18 25.28
C MET A 683 -3.21 -1.77 26.69
N ASP A 684 -2.64 -1.16 27.73
CA ASP A 684 -2.66 -1.65 29.10
C ASP A 684 -2.99 -0.57 30.12
N SER A 685 -4.28 -0.54 30.51
CA SER A 685 -4.87 0.45 31.40
C SER A 685 -4.30 0.57 32.82
N ASP A 686 -3.25 -0.17 33.18
CA ASP A 686 -2.58 -0.20 34.49
C ASP A 686 -1.14 -0.71 34.25
N SER A 687 -0.28 0.17 33.73
CA SER A 687 1.06 -0.17 33.22
C SER A 687 2.00 -0.75 34.30
N ASP A 688 1.73 -0.47 35.58
CA ASP A 688 2.58 -0.91 36.70
C ASP A 688 1.97 -1.99 37.62
N ASP A 689 0.76 -2.45 37.29
CA ASP A 689 0.01 -3.53 37.96
C ASP A 689 -0.32 -3.24 39.45
N ASP A 690 -0.48 -1.98 39.86
CA ASP A 690 -0.77 -1.63 41.25
C ASP A 690 -2.27 -1.55 41.61
N GLY A 691 -3.12 -1.54 40.58
CA GLY A 691 -4.58 -1.49 40.69
C GLY A 691 -5.20 -0.10 40.57
N LEU A 692 -4.42 0.94 40.30
CA LEU A 692 -4.83 2.22 39.73
C LEU A 692 -4.66 2.15 38.21
N SER A 693 -5.48 2.89 37.45
CA SER A 693 -5.24 3.00 36.02
C SER A 693 -4.33 4.18 35.72
N ASP A 694 -3.59 4.14 34.63
CA ASP A 694 -2.62 5.18 34.27
C ASP A 694 -3.32 6.54 34.16
N GLY A 695 -4.49 6.56 33.50
CA GLY A 695 -5.36 7.72 33.42
C GLY A 695 -5.95 8.17 34.75
N ALA A 696 -6.13 7.30 35.75
CA ALA A 696 -6.56 7.70 37.08
C ALA A 696 -5.44 8.40 37.84
N GLU A 697 -4.23 7.87 37.73
CA GLU A 697 -3.03 8.42 38.35
C GLU A 697 -2.69 9.80 37.82
N VAL A 698 -2.66 9.95 36.50
CA VAL A 698 -2.35 11.22 35.85
C VAL A 698 -3.45 12.27 36.09
N ASN A 699 -4.73 11.91 35.85
CA ASN A 699 -5.81 12.90 35.86
C ASN A 699 -6.33 13.27 37.26
N TYR A 700 -6.20 12.37 38.25
CA TYR A 700 -6.81 12.59 39.58
C TYR A 700 -5.81 12.60 40.73
N TRP A 701 -4.83 11.70 40.73
CA TRP A 701 -3.94 11.51 41.88
C TRP A 701 -2.62 12.25 41.76
N SER A 702 -2.22 12.63 40.55
CA SER A 702 -0.90 13.19 40.24
C SER A 702 0.25 12.29 40.73
N SER A 703 0.04 10.97 40.68
CA SER A 703 1.07 9.94 40.87
C SER A 703 1.73 9.59 39.53
N ASP A 704 2.83 8.83 39.59
CA ASP A 704 3.60 8.42 38.41
C ASP A 704 3.13 7.02 38.00
N PRO A 705 2.44 6.87 36.86
CA PRO A 705 1.77 5.61 36.46
C PRO A 705 2.74 4.47 36.10
N LEU A 706 4.05 4.74 36.11
CA LEU A 706 5.08 3.72 35.92
C LEU A 706 5.68 3.23 37.24
N VAL A 707 5.14 3.67 38.39
CA VAL A 707 5.72 3.48 39.72
C VAL A 707 4.70 2.95 40.73
N TYR A 708 4.72 1.62 40.89
CA TYR A 708 3.87 0.88 41.83
C TYR A 708 3.65 1.57 43.19
N ASP A 709 2.40 1.95 43.48
CA ASP A 709 1.96 2.59 44.71
C ASP A 709 1.47 1.58 45.77
N PRO A 710 2.19 1.45 46.91
CA PRO A 710 1.81 0.48 47.94
C PRO A 710 0.70 1.00 48.87
N ASP A 711 -0.36 0.20 49.05
CA ASP A 711 -1.29 0.22 50.20
C ASP A 711 -0.76 -0.73 51.30
N ASN A 712 -0.03 -0.17 52.27
CA ASN A 712 0.82 -0.93 53.18
C ASN A 712 0.05 -1.54 54.37
N ASP A 713 -1.13 -1.02 54.70
CA ASP A 713 -2.01 -1.61 55.71
C ASP A 713 -3.32 -2.24 55.19
N SER A 714 -3.51 -2.19 53.86
CA SER A 714 -4.56 -2.86 53.09
C SER A 714 -5.97 -2.38 53.40
N ASP A 715 -6.14 -1.08 53.64
CA ASP A 715 -7.43 -0.47 53.95
C ASP A 715 -8.09 0.29 52.78
N LEU A 716 -7.47 0.20 51.59
CA LEU A 716 -7.85 0.81 50.31
C LEU A 716 -7.60 2.32 50.21
N PHE A 717 -6.86 2.89 51.15
CA PHE A 717 -6.27 4.22 51.02
C PHE A 717 -4.77 4.06 50.80
N TYR A 718 -4.25 4.73 49.78
CA TYR A 718 -2.85 4.70 49.37
C TYR A 718 -2.08 5.77 50.12
N HIS A 719 -0.75 5.66 50.14
CA HIS A 719 0.13 6.54 50.90
C HIS A 719 -0.07 8.07 50.67
N PHE A 720 -0.64 8.47 49.53
CA PHE A 720 -0.93 9.88 49.19
C PHE A 720 -2.33 10.36 49.62
N ASN A 721 -3.27 9.46 49.94
CA ASN A 721 -4.60 9.81 50.44
C ASN A 721 -4.92 9.22 51.83
N ASP A 722 -3.94 8.55 52.43
CA ASP A 722 -3.93 8.09 53.81
C ASP A 722 -2.96 8.93 54.67
N CYS A 723 -3.48 9.58 55.72
CA CYS A 723 -2.64 10.35 56.63
C CYS A 723 -1.76 9.45 57.54
N ASN A 724 -1.99 8.14 57.59
CA ASN A 724 -1.11 7.16 58.21
C ASN A 724 -1.28 5.73 57.64
N ASP A 725 -0.61 5.46 56.52
CA ASP A 725 -0.49 4.18 55.78
C ASP A 725 0.22 3.02 56.54
N ASN A 726 0.16 3.04 57.87
CA ASN A 726 0.59 1.95 58.75
C ASN A 726 -0.46 1.64 59.84
N ASP A 727 -1.55 2.40 59.94
CA ASP A 727 -2.62 2.17 60.91
C ASP A 727 -4.01 2.23 60.24
N PRO A 728 -4.69 1.08 60.06
CA PRO A 728 -5.96 1.00 59.31
C PRO A 728 -7.16 1.60 60.07
N ASN A 729 -6.90 2.30 61.17
CA ASN A 729 -7.87 3.05 61.96
C ASN A 729 -7.75 4.56 61.79
N VAL A 730 -6.74 5.03 61.05
CA VAL A 730 -6.49 6.45 60.76
C VAL A 730 -6.57 6.61 59.26
N ASN A 731 -7.75 6.95 58.73
CA ASN A 731 -7.97 7.13 57.29
C ASN A 731 -9.22 8.01 57.05
N PRO A 732 -9.42 8.57 55.84
CA PRO A 732 -10.56 9.40 55.51
C PRO A 732 -11.93 8.83 55.94
N GLY A 733 -12.59 9.50 56.89
CA GLY A 733 -13.98 9.20 57.31
C GLY A 733 -14.17 8.30 58.55
N LYS A 734 -13.14 8.08 59.36
CA LYS A 734 -13.27 7.42 60.68
C LYS A 734 -13.94 8.35 61.71
N PRO A 735 -14.46 7.81 62.85
CA PRO A 735 -15.01 8.64 63.93
C PRO A 735 -13.93 9.00 64.96
N GLU A 736 -13.82 10.29 65.27
CA GLU A 736 -12.87 10.87 66.24
C GLU A 736 -12.98 10.40 67.69
N LEU A 737 -11.82 10.32 68.33
CA LEU A 737 -11.64 10.06 69.77
C LEU A 737 -10.90 11.23 70.42
N LEU A 738 -11.30 11.69 71.61
CA LEU A 738 -10.56 12.75 72.34
C LEU A 738 -9.18 12.24 72.84
N ASN A 739 -8.19 12.17 71.94
CA ASN A 739 -6.89 11.54 72.13
C ASN A 739 -5.71 12.37 71.56
N GLY A 740 -5.96 13.40 70.75
CA GLY A 740 -4.93 14.25 70.14
C GLY A 740 -4.39 13.76 68.78
N ILE A 741 -5.11 12.90 68.07
CA ILE A 741 -4.80 12.35 66.75
C ILE A 741 -5.99 12.68 65.85
N ASP A 742 -5.72 13.14 64.63
CA ASP A 742 -6.73 13.23 63.58
C ASP A 742 -6.98 11.81 63.06
N ASP A 743 -8.06 11.18 63.53
CA ASP A 743 -8.37 9.79 63.18
C ASP A 743 -9.00 9.70 61.77
N ASN A 744 -9.55 10.80 61.24
CA ASN A 744 -10.38 10.82 60.05
C ASN A 744 -9.75 11.53 58.83
N CYS A 745 -8.51 12.03 58.97
CA CYS A 745 -7.71 12.74 57.97
C CYS A 745 -8.40 13.97 57.36
N ASP A 746 -9.18 14.72 58.13
CA ASP A 746 -9.81 15.97 57.71
C ASP A 746 -9.09 17.24 58.19
N ASP A 747 -7.88 17.06 58.73
CA ASP A 747 -7.01 18.06 59.37
C ASP A 747 -7.57 18.62 60.69
N TYR A 748 -8.70 18.10 61.20
CA TYR A 748 -9.24 18.44 62.50
C TYR A 748 -8.98 17.30 63.50
N ILE A 749 -8.45 17.67 64.67
CA ILE A 749 -8.16 16.72 65.74
C ILE A 749 -9.33 16.74 66.73
N ASP A 750 -9.89 15.56 67.00
CA ASP A 750 -10.87 15.30 68.04
C ASP A 750 -12.17 16.14 67.89
N GLU A 751 -12.65 16.42 66.67
CA GLU A 751 -13.86 17.19 66.49
C GLU A 751 -15.12 16.47 67.03
N GLY A 752 -16.11 17.27 67.45
CA GLY A 752 -17.31 16.75 68.12
C GLY A 752 -17.26 16.71 69.65
N TYR A 753 -16.13 17.06 70.27
CA TYR A 753 -16.04 17.32 71.71
C TYR A 753 -16.20 18.81 72.08
N ASN A 754 -16.33 19.67 71.06
CA ASN A 754 -16.40 21.13 71.19
C ASN A 754 -17.72 21.68 71.78
N PHE A 755 -18.70 20.81 72.03
CA PHE A 755 -20.03 21.19 72.56
C PHE A 755 -20.44 20.43 73.83
N THR A 756 -19.62 19.48 74.29
CA THR A 756 -19.78 18.82 75.58
C THR A 756 -19.08 19.64 76.67
N ASP A 757 -19.69 19.72 77.84
CA ASP A 757 -19.21 20.43 79.05
C ASP A 757 -19.64 19.56 80.22
N ARG A 758 -18.72 18.73 80.70
CA ARG A 758 -19.07 17.57 81.51
C ARG A 758 -19.14 17.89 83.00
N ASP A 759 -18.37 18.86 83.48
CA ASP A 759 -18.36 19.31 84.87
C ASP A 759 -19.19 20.59 85.13
N ASN A 760 -19.63 21.30 84.07
CA ASN A 760 -20.48 22.51 84.09
C ASN A 760 -19.84 23.75 84.71
N ASP A 761 -18.55 23.96 84.48
CA ASP A 761 -17.86 25.21 84.84
C ASP A 761 -18.03 26.30 83.76
N GLY A 762 -18.45 25.91 82.55
CA GLY A 762 -18.67 26.81 81.41
C GLY A 762 -17.67 26.64 80.28
N LEU A 763 -16.62 25.83 80.44
CA LEU A 763 -15.71 25.40 79.38
C LEU A 763 -16.20 24.14 78.68
N LYS A 764 -15.61 23.85 77.52
CA LYS A 764 -15.97 22.68 76.69
C LYS A 764 -14.88 21.64 76.78
N ASP A 765 -15.27 20.37 76.86
CA ASP A 765 -14.37 19.21 77.04
C ASP A 765 -13.16 19.27 76.06
N TRP A 766 -13.38 19.67 74.80
CA TRP A 766 -12.30 19.85 73.81
C TRP A 766 -11.33 20.99 74.17
N SER A 767 -11.86 22.16 74.56
CA SER A 767 -11.05 23.32 74.94
C SER A 767 -10.24 23.04 76.21
N GLU A 768 -10.81 22.31 77.17
CA GLU A 768 -10.12 21.92 78.39
C GLU A 768 -8.94 20.99 78.11
N TYR A 769 -9.13 19.97 77.26
CA TYR A 769 -8.07 19.01 76.95
C TYR A 769 -6.98 19.56 76.01
N HIS A 770 -7.36 20.26 74.94
CA HIS A 770 -6.40 20.72 73.91
C HIS A 770 -5.83 22.10 74.15
N VAL A 771 -6.60 23.01 74.76
CA VAL A 771 -6.24 24.44 74.83
C VAL A 771 -5.77 24.83 76.23
N HIS A 772 -6.55 24.50 77.26
CA HIS A 772 -6.28 24.99 78.62
C HIS A 772 -5.53 24.00 79.50
N GLY A 773 -5.53 22.71 79.16
CA GLY A 773 -4.87 21.67 79.96
C GLY A 773 -5.52 21.44 81.33
N THR A 774 -6.73 21.96 81.54
CA THR A 774 -7.56 21.74 82.73
C THR A 774 -8.20 20.36 82.68
N ASP A 775 -8.56 19.81 83.84
CA ASP A 775 -9.20 18.49 83.88
C ASP A 775 -10.69 18.67 83.57
N TYR A 776 -11.15 18.23 82.39
CA TYR A 776 -12.55 18.28 81.89
C TYR A 776 -13.61 17.54 82.74
N MET A 777 -13.24 17.22 83.98
CA MET A 777 -14.06 16.59 85.01
C MET A 777 -13.98 17.35 86.36
N ASP A 778 -13.26 18.48 86.45
CA ASP A 778 -13.01 19.28 87.66
C ASP A 778 -13.00 20.81 87.40
N SER A 779 -13.95 21.53 88.03
CA SER A 779 -14.33 22.91 87.67
C SER A 779 -13.47 24.06 88.25
N ASP A 780 -12.37 23.77 88.92
CA ASP A 780 -11.46 24.74 89.58
C ASP A 780 -10.11 24.04 89.78
N THR A 781 -9.34 24.01 88.70
CA THR A 781 -8.14 23.18 88.56
C THR A 781 -7.02 23.67 89.48
N ASP A 782 -6.90 24.98 89.74
CA ASP A 782 -5.79 25.58 90.49
C ASP A 782 -6.11 25.99 91.95
N ASN A 783 -7.39 26.08 92.30
CA ASN A 783 -7.94 26.36 93.64
C ASN A 783 -7.70 27.78 94.19
N ASP A 784 -7.60 28.82 93.35
CA ASP A 784 -7.46 30.20 93.80
C ASP A 784 -8.79 30.90 94.17
N GLY A 785 -9.90 30.31 93.72
CA GLY A 785 -11.27 30.70 94.06
C GLY A 785 -12.05 31.39 92.93
N LEU A 786 -11.48 31.50 91.74
CA LEU A 786 -12.22 31.61 90.47
C LEU A 786 -12.47 30.20 89.90
N ASP A 787 -13.49 30.02 89.06
CA ASP A 787 -13.67 28.75 88.32
C ASP A 787 -12.97 28.83 86.96
N ASP A 788 -12.46 27.69 86.45
CA ASP A 788 -11.63 27.68 85.23
C ASP A 788 -12.38 28.35 84.07
N GLY A 789 -13.70 28.13 84.00
CA GLY A 789 -14.57 28.81 83.05
C GLY A 789 -14.76 30.31 83.24
N GLU A 790 -14.76 30.87 84.45
CA GLU A 790 -14.85 32.31 84.71
C GLU A 790 -13.51 32.97 84.38
N GLU A 791 -12.39 32.34 84.70
CA GLU A 791 -11.05 32.79 84.30
C GLU A 791 -10.91 32.78 82.79
N VAL A 792 -11.26 31.69 82.11
CA VAL A 792 -11.13 31.62 80.65
C VAL A 792 -12.16 32.48 79.92
N ASN A 793 -13.44 32.42 80.31
CA ASN A 793 -14.49 33.07 79.52
C ASN A 793 -14.70 34.55 79.88
N THR A 794 -14.31 34.99 81.08
CA THR A 794 -14.55 36.37 81.55
C THR A 794 -13.27 37.17 81.69
N TYR A 795 -12.17 36.55 82.13
CA TYR A 795 -10.94 37.26 82.50
C TYR A 795 -9.71 36.91 81.64
N ALA A 796 -9.77 35.90 80.75
CA ALA A 796 -8.61 35.49 79.95
C ALA A 796 -8.15 36.53 78.94
N ALA A 797 -9.08 37.34 78.41
CA ALA A 797 -8.72 38.43 77.51
C ALA A 797 -7.84 39.48 78.20
N LEU A 798 -7.86 39.49 79.53
CA LEU A 798 -7.08 40.38 80.34
C LEU A 798 -5.78 39.68 80.79
N GLY A 799 -5.74 38.35 80.89
CA GLY A 799 -4.52 37.58 81.11
C GLY A 799 -4.57 36.50 82.20
N SER A 800 -5.68 36.33 82.91
CA SER A 800 -5.83 35.27 83.92
C SER A 800 -5.65 33.88 83.31
N ASP A 801 -4.90 33.00 83.98
CA ASP A 801 -4.65 31.62 83.56
C ASP A 801 -5.26 30.66 84.60
N PRO A 802 -6.23 29.80 84.20
CA PRO A 802 -6.95 28.88 85.10
C PRO A 802 -6.06 27.80 85.74
N LEU A 803 -4.77 27.72 85.36
CA LEU A 803 -3.80 26.84 85.99
C LEU A 803 -2.89 27.58 87.00
N VAL A 804 -3.04 28.91 87.15
CA VAL A 804 -2.08 29.79 87.85
C VAL A 804 -2.75 30.96 88.63
N TYR A 805 -2.71 30.86 89.95
CA TYR A 805 -3.04 31.90 90.94
C TYR A 805 -2.66 33.39 90.60
N ASP A 806 -3.65 34.32 90.62
CA ASP A 806 -3.54 35.74 90.18
C ASP A 806 -3.39 36.84 91.30
N PRO A 807 -2.47 37.86 91.20
CA PRO A 807 -2.30 38.98 92.16
C PRO A 807 -2.48 40.44 91.62
N ASP A 808 -2.76 41.45 92.47
CA ASP A 808 -2.77 42.93 92.20
C ASP A 808 -1.55 43.59 92.88
N SER A 809 -0.63 44.20 92.12
CA SER A 809 0.73 44.57 92.59
C SER A 809 0.93 46.02 93.01
N ASP A 810 0.47 47.02 92.24
CA ASP A 810 0.71 48.44 92.55
C ASP A 810 -0.38 49.08 93.43
N SER A 811 -1.47 48.32 93.68
CA SER A 811 -2.61 48.67 94.52
C SER A 811 -3.48 49.84 94.02
N ASP A 812 -3.53 50.09 92.73
CA ASP A 812 -4.41 51.09 92.12
C ASP A 812 -5.89 50.64 92.02
N SER A 813 -6.14 49.35 92.29
CA SER A 813 -7.43 48.63 92.34
C SER A 813 -7.95 48.07 91.01
N TRP A 814 -7.11 48.00 89.98
CA TRP A 814 -7.27 47.11 88.85
C TRP A 814 -6.38 45.86 89.07
N TYR A 815 -6.85 44.66 88.70
CA TYR A 815 -5.96 43.50 88.73
C TYR A 815 -4.94 43.63 87.60
N TRP A 816 -3.83 42.88 87.67
CA TRP A 816 -2.74 43.01 86.70
C TRP A 816 -3.14 42.95 85.23
N PHE A 817 -4.29 42.34 84.98
CA PHE A 817 -4.87 42.11 83.69
C PHE A 817 -5.84 43.22 83.22
N GLU A 818 -6.45 43.99 84.12
CA GLU A 818 -7.33 45.13 83.78
C GLU A 818 -6.55 46.44 83.55
N ASP A 819 -5.26 46.42 83.86
CA ASP A 819 -4.33 47.53 83.73
C ASP A 819 -3.42 47.32 82.50
N CYS A 820 -3.27 48.33 81.66
CA CYS A 820 -2.39 48.26 80.48
C CYS A 820 -0.90 48.24 80.89
N ASP A 821 -0.56 48.62 82.14
CA ASP A 821 0.71 48.35 82.82
C ASP A 821 0.59 48.39 84.37
N ASP A 822 0.35 47.23 85.01
CA ASP A 822 0.15 47.07 86.48
C ASP A 822 1.38 47.39 87.36
N ASP A 823 2.49 47.82 86.75
CA ASP A 823 3.67 48.35 87.43
C ASP A 823 3.87 49.88 87.20
N ASP A 824 3.11 50.51 86.28
CA ASP A 824 3.25 51.93 85.88
C ASP A 824 1.92 52.71 85.75
N ALA A 825 1.63 53.52 86.76
CA ALA A 825 0.39 54.29 86.90
C ALA A 825 0.10 55.39 85.84
N ASP A 826 0.95 55.60 84.83
CA ASP A 826 0.73 56.59 83.74
C ASP A 826 0.18 55.96 82.44
N ARG A 827 -0.05 54.63 82.38
CA ARG A 827 -0.71 53.92 81.27
C ARG A 827 -2.03 53.32 81.74
N SER A 828 -3.07 54.14 81.73
CA SER A 828 -4.41 53.76 82.18
C SER A 828 -5.47 54.57 81.43
N PRO A 829 -6.73 54.10 81.35
CA PRO A 829 -7.75 54.73 80.51
C PRO A 829 -7.90 56.27 80.67
N GLY A 830 -7.52 57.06 79.64
CA GLY A 830 -7.76 58.53 79.51
C GLY A 830 -6.55 59.52 79.38
N HIS A 831 -5.40 59.10 78.84
CA HIS A 831 -4.17 59.89 78.55
C HIS A 831 -4.12 60.57 77.12
N VAL A 832 -2.96 60.86 76.49
CA VAL A 832 -2.82 61.55 75.16
C VAL A 832 -1.79 60.81 74.28
N GLU A 833 -2.08 60.58 72.99
CA GLU A 833 -1.29 59.75 72.05
C GLU A 833 0.02 60.36 71.51
N LEU A 834 0.96 59.49 71.15
CA LEU A 834 2.29 59.75 70.59
C LEU A 834 2.52 58.75 69.44
N LEU A 835 3.01 59.17 68.25
CA LEU A 835 3.35 58.30 67.10
C LEU A 835 4.45 57.26 67.45
N ASP A 836 4.07 56.23 68.20
CA ASP A 836 4.96 55.24 68.83
C ASP A 836 4.32 53.85 68.99
N ASP A 837 3.23 53.58 68.27
CA ASP A 837 2.47 52.32 68.28
C ASP A 837 1.82 51.95 69.62
N PHE A 838 1.93 52.78 70.67
CA PHE A 838 1.32 52.50 71.96
C PHE A 838 0.10 53.37 72.19
N ASP A 839 -1.03 52.69 72.37
CA ASP A 839 -2.25 53.26 72.92
C ASP A 839 -1.99 53.77 74.35
N ASN A 840 -1.71 55.07 74.45
CA ASN A 840 -1.33 55.72 75.69
C ASN A 840 -2.56 55.97 76.57
N ASP A 841 -3.73 56.16 75.96
CA ASP A 841 -4.99 56.42 76.66
C ASP A 841 -5.93 55.23 76.82
N CYS A 842 -5.50 54.05 76.39
CA CYS A 842 -6.16 52.76 76.49
C CYS A 842 -7.58 52.79 75.89
N ASP A 843 -7.75 53.52 74.77
CA ASP A 843 -8.99 53.64 73.99
C ASP A 843 -9.01 52.86 72.66
N PHE A 844 -7.89 52.19 72.36
CA PHE A 844 -7.62 51.31 71.22
C PHE A 844 -7.39 52.01 69.87
N LEU A 845 -7.34 53.34 69.83
CA LEU A 845 -6.91 54.07 68.64
C LEU A 845 -5.46 54.51 68.82
N ILE A 846 -4.60 53.94 67.98
CA ILE A 846 -3.18 54.22 67.97
C ILE A 846 -2.93 55.30 66.92
N ASP A 847 -2.25 56.38 67.31
CA ASP A 847 -1.62 57.37 66.43
C ASP A 847 -2.53 58.13 65.44
N GLU A 848 -3.81 58.26 65.78
CA GLU A 848 -4.86 58.80 64.90
C GLU A 848 -4.71 60.29 64.54
N ASP A 849 -3.85 61.02 65.25
CA ASP A 849 -3.53 62.42 64.99
C ASP A 849 -2.64 62.64 63.74
N TYR A 850 -2.13 61.57 63.09
CA TYR A 850 -1.15 61.64 61.99
C TYR A 850 -1.71 61.30 60.58
N TRP A 851 -2.98 60.90 60.45
CA TRP A 851 -3.63 60.37 59.22
C TRP A 851 -3.66 61.26 57.96
N THR A 852 -3.23 62.52 58.00
CA THR A 852 -3.35 63.46 56.86
C THR A 852 -2.13 64.34 56.65
N LEU A 853 -1.06 64.06 57.39
CA LEU A 853 0.20 64.77 57.33
C LEU A 853 1.10 64.03 56.33
N ASP A 854 1.81 64.75 55.46
CA ASP A 854 2.79 64.25 54.49
C ASP A 854 3.98 65.19 54.64
N THR A 855 5.05 64.69 55.26
CA THR A 855 6.13 65.52 55.80
C THR A 855 7.30 65.70 54.82
N ASP A 856 7.62 64.73 53.97
CA ASP A 856 8.73 64.77 53.01
C ASP A 856 8.29 65.00 51.55
N ASN A 857 6.99 64.95 51.27
CA ASN A 857 6.32 65.44 50.06
C ASN A 857 6.64 64.61 48.80
N ASP A 858 6.79 63.31 48.96
CA ASP A 858 7.04 62.31 47.92
C ASP A 858 5.75 61.79 47.25
N GLY A 859 4.59 61.95 47.92
CA GLY A 859 3.27 61.53 47.46
C GLY A 859 2.51 60.61 48.43
N LEU A 860 3.13 60.17 49.53
CA LEU A 860 2.53 59.34 50.59
C LEU A 860 2.25 60.17 51.86
N THR A 861 1.55 59.62 52.87
CA THR A 861 1.27 60.34 54.14
C THR A 861 2.02 59.70 55.30
N ASP A 862 2.45 60.46 56.31
CA ASP A 862 3.22 59.98 57.46
C ASP A 862 2.58 58.77 58.15
N TYR A 863 1.24 58.71 58.16
CA TYR A 863 0.53 57.55 58.68
C TYR A 863 0.60 56.35 57.75
N ASP A 864 0.41 56.53 56.44
CA ASP A 864 0.54 55.45 55.46
C ASP A 864 1.99 54.95 55.39
N GLU A 865 2.97 55.83 55.46
CA GLU A 865 4.39 55.48 55.49
C GLU A 865 4.74 54.73 56.76
N TYR A 866 4.33 55.20 57.95
CA TYR A 866 4.64 54.51 59.21
C TYR A 866 3.85 53.19 59.41
N HIS A 867 2.58 53.13 58.99
CA HIS A 867 1.69 51.99 59.28
C HIS A 867 1.45 51.03 58.13
N ASN A 868 1.37 51.53 56.88
CA ASN A 868 0.88 50.74 55.74
C ASN A 868 1.99 50.34 54.76
N ILE A 869 2.97 51.21 54.54
CA ILE A 869 4.00 51.08 53.50
C ILE A 869 5.37 50.88 54.17
N THR A 870 5.51 51.22 55.45
CA THR A 870 6.74 51.07 56.28
C THR A 870 7.96 51.83 55.76
N THR A 871 7.75 52.85 54.92
CA THR A 871 8.75 53.82 54.47
C THR A 871 9.04 54.88 55.53
N ASP A 872 10.21 55.50 55.51
CA ASP A 872 10.54 56.55 56.49
C ASP A 872 9.82 57.84 56.11
N TYR A 873 8.77 58.19 56.87
CA TYR A 873 7.95 59.41 56.69
C TYR A 873 8.69 60.77 56.71
N LEU A 874 10.02 60.75 56.84
CA LEU A 874 10.90 61.90 56.78
C LEU A 874 11.89 61.84 55.60
N ASP A 875 11.86 60.78 54.78
CA ASP A 875 12.80 60.46 53.72
C ASP A 875 12.12 59.79 52.51
N GLY A 876 11.72 60.60 51.52
CA GLY A 876 10.90 60.16 50.39
C GLY A 876 11.61 59.38 49.26
N ASP A 877 12.58 58.55 49.63
CA ASP A 877 13.38 57.61 48.83
C ASP A 877 14.04 56.66 49.86
N THR A 878 13.23 55.76 50.42
CA THR A 878 13.52 54.99 51.63
C THR A 878 14.64 53.97 51.41
N ASP A 879 14.78 53.43 50.21
CA ASP A 879 15.80 52.43 49.88
C ASP A 879 17.03 53.01 49.15
N ASP A 880 17.06 54.33 48.95
CA ASP A 880 18.19 55.12 48.45
C ASP A 880 18.60 54.72 46.99
N ASP A 881 17.70 54.15 46.20
CA ASP A 881 17.98 53.71 44.83
C ASP A 881 17.83 54.83 43.77
N GLY A 882 17.18 55.93 44.16
CA GLY A 882 17.00 57.13 43.34
C GLY A 882 15.61 57.28 42.70
N LEU A 883 14.69 56.35 42.95
CA LEU A 883 13.26 56.49 42.71
C LEU A 883 12.58 56.98 44.00
N PRO A 884 11.64 57.96 43.94
CA PRO A 884 10.88 58.34 45.13
C PRO A 884 9.84 57.26 45.49
N ASP A 885 9.67 56.95 46.77
CA ASP A 885 8.72 55.93 47.27
C ASP A 885 7.31 56.12 46.70
N GLY A 886 6.83 57.36 46.70
CA GLY A 886 5.53 57.72 46.12
C GLY A 886 5.42 57.50 44.61
N LEU A 887 6.51 57.47 43.84
CA LEU A 887 6.51 57.17 42.39
C LEU A 887 6.46 55.66 42.15
N GLU A 888 7.25 54.89 42.88
CA GLU A 888 7.26 53.42 42.78
C GLU A 888 5.91 52.85 43.17
N TYR A 889 5.36 53.25 44.31
CA TYR A 889 4.08 52.76 44.80
C TYR A 889 2.91 53.14 43.88
N ASN A 890 2.87 54.39 43.39
CA ASN A 890 1.71 54.90 42.64
C ASN A 890 1.79 54.70 41.12
N GLU A 891 2.98 54.62 40.50
CA GLU A 891 3.15 54.59 39.04
C GLU A 891 3.81 53.29 38.53
N TYR A 892 4.73 52.68 39.28
CA TYR A 892 5.48 51.49 38.84
C TYR A 892 5.14 50.19 39.58
N SER A 893 4.30 50.21 40.62
CA SER A 893 3.93 49.00 41.37
C SER A 893 3.21 47.94 40.52
N SER A 894 2.56 48.33 39.42
CA SER A 894 1.98 47.37 38.46
C SER A 894 3.03 46.63 37.61
N MET A 895 4.27 47.14 37.58
CA MET A 895 5.41 46.54 36.89
C MET A 895 6.34 45.79 37.87
N GLY A 896 6.11 45.90 39.18
CA GLY A 896 6.84 45.11 40.20
C GLY A 896 7.72 45.92 41.15
N ALA A 897 7.86 47.25 40.95
CA ALA A 897 8.63 48.12 41.84
C ALA A 897 8.04 48.19 43.26
N ASP A 898 8.90 48.16 44.29
CA ASP A 898 8.55 48.18 45.71
C ASP A 898 9.44 49.19 46.46
N PRO A 899 8.89 50.29 47.04
CA PRO A 899 9.63 51.38 47.71
C PRO A 899 10.58 51.01 48.86
N LEU A 900 10.58 49.75 49.27
CA LEU A 900 11.44 49.23 50.34
C LEU A 900 12.58 48.38 49.82
N VAL A 901 12.61 48.12 48.52
CA VAL A 901 13.46 47.15 47.86
C VAL A 901 14.19 47.84 46.73
N HIS A 902 15.43 48.24 47.01
CA HIS A 902 16.32 48.87 46.05
C HIS A 902 16.27 48.17 44.68
N ASP A 903 15.68 48.85 43.69
CA ASP A 903 15.52 48.39 42.32
C ASP A 903 16.87 48.50 41.60
N ALA A 904 17.54 47.36 41.44
CA ALA A 904 18.81 47.33 40.74
C ALA A 904 18.62 47.52 39.23
N ASP A 905 19.58 48.22 38.63
CA ASP A 905 19.97 48.16 37.23
C ASP A 905 21.31 47.39 37.26
N ALA A 906 21.22 46.06 37.29
CA ALA A 906 22.33 45.20 37.68
C ALA A 906 23.48 45.22 36.66
N ASP A 907 23.19 45.46 35.39
CA ASP A 907 24.16 45.55 34.29
C ASP A 907 24.55 47.01 33.91
N SER A 908 23.86 48.01 34.47
CA SER A 908 24.08 49.45 34.28
C SER A 908 23.82 49.95 32.86
N ASP A 909 22.87 49.36 32.15
CA ASP A 909 22.47 49.77 30.81
C ASP A 909 21.51 50.98 30.79
N GLY A 910 20.87 51.25 31.93
CA GLY A 910 19.96 52.37 32.16
C GLY A 910 18.47 52.02 32.18
N TRP A 911 18.12 50.74 32.08
CA TRP A 911 16.81 50.18 32.42
C TRP A 911 16.90 49.48 33.79
N TYR A 912 15.81 49.49 34.55
CA TYR A 912 15.74 48.79 35.84
C TYR A 912 15.15 47.41 35.63
N TRP A 913 15.37 46.47 36.56
CA TRP A 913 14.97 45.07 36.42
C TRP A 913 13.51 44.81 36.04
N PHE A 914 12.59 45.75 36.33
CA PHE A 914 11.18 45.65 35.98
C PHE A 914 10.81 46.25 34.62
N GLN A 915 11.76 46.86 33.92
CA GLN A 915 11.65 47.43 32.57
C GLN A 915 12.52 46.68 31.55
N ASP A 916 13.49 45.94 32.06
CA ASP A 916 14.44 45.14 31.32
C ASP A 916 13.95 43.69 31.19
N CYS A 917 14.16 43.07 30.03
CA CYS A 917 13.85 41.65 29.85
C CYS A 917 14.90 40.74 30.51
N GLU A 918 16.15 41.21 30.71
CA GLU A 918 17.19 40.49 31.45
C GLU A 918 18.24 41.42 32.08
N ASP A 919 17.91 41.99 33.25
CA ASP A 919 18.70 43.01 33.99
C ASP A 919 20.17 42.66 34.34
N GLU A 920 20.57 41.40 34.22
CA GLU A 920 21.97 40.99 34.42
C GLU A 920 22.82 41.04 33.13
N ASP A 921 22.20 41.30 31.97
CA ASP A 921 22.82 41.25 30.65
C ASP A 921 22.69 42.58 29.87
N PHE A 922 23.75 43.40 29.97
CA PHE A 922 23.84 44.72 29.34
C PHE A 922 23.47 44.73 27.85
N ASP A 923 23.60 43.60 27.15
CA ASP A 923 23.35 43.47 25.72
C ASP A 923 21.91 43.11 25.36
N ARG A 924 21.01 42.94 26.34
CA ARG A 924 19.58 42.69 26.13
C ARG A 924 18.77 43.80 26.78
N ALA A 925 18.24 44.71 25.98
CA ALA A 925 17.41 45.79 26.47
C ALA A 925 16.54 46.40 25.36
N PRO A 926 15.38 46.97 25.70
CA PRO A 926 14.47 47.55 24.71
C PRO A 926 15.17 48.47 23.70
N PHE A 927 14.97 48.20 22.40
CA PHE A 927 15.45 48.99 21.25
C PHE A 927 16.96 48.90 20.92
N LYS A 928 17.68 47.87 21.35
CA LYS A 928 19.03 47.60 20.82
C LYS A 928 18.99 47.03 19.39
N PRO A 929 20.10 47.08 18.63
CA PRO A 929 20.21 46.33 17.37
C PRO A 929 20.68 44.90 17.64
N GLU A 930 20.07 43.94 16.96
CA GLU A 930 20.44 42.53 17.03
C GLU A 930 21.88 42.26 16.57
N VAL A 931 22.48 41.25 17.18
CA VAL A 931 23.83 40.74 16.90
C VAL A 931 23.75 39.23 16.98
N LEU A 932 24.01 38.53 15.86
CA LEU A 932 23.99 37.07 15.72
C LEU A 932 24.75 36.33 16.85
N ASP A 933 24.10 36.14 17.98
CA ASP A 933 24.70 35.71 19.24
C ASP A 933 23.75 34.87 20.12
N GLY A 934 22.55 34.59 19.63
CA GLY A 934 21.60 33.70 20.30
C GLY A 934 20.67 34.43 21.26
N LYS A 935 20.69 35.76 21.30
CA LYS A 935 19.93 36.56 22.25
C LYS A 935 19.01 37.50 21.50
N ASP A 936 17.80 37.64 22.02
CA ASP A 936 16.91 38.76 21.70
C ASP A 936 17.53 40.00 22.37
N ASN A 937 18.32 40.75 21.59
CA ASN A 937 19.05 41.90 22.09
C ASN A 937 18.11 43.09 22.33
N ASP A 938 17.02 43.20 21.59
CA ASP A 938 16.12 44.36 21.61
C ASP A 938 14.81 44.20 22.40
N CYS A 939 14.64 43.04 23.03
CA CYS A 939 13.52 42.63 23.88
C CYS A 939 12.16 42.66 23.15
N ASP A 940 12.11 42.34 21.86
CA ASP A 940 10.86 42.25 21.09
C ASP A 940 10.28 40.82 20.98
N GLU A 941 10.90 39.87 21.70
CA GLU A 941 10.59 38.44 21.75
C GLU A 941 11.01 37.64 20.50
N VAL A 942 11.72 38.27 19.56
CA VAL A 942 12.34 37.59 18.42
C VAL A 942 13.86 37.70 18.55
N VAL A 943 14.56 36.60 18.33
CA VAL A 943 16.03 36.52 18.45
C VAL A 943 16.63 36.71 17.06
N ASP A 944 17.63 37.57 16.91
CA ASP A 944 18.52 37.67 15.73
C ASP A 944 17.82 37.87 14.36
N GLU A 945 16.64 38.47 14.33
CA GLU A 945 15.75 38.58 13.15
C GLU A 945 16.32 39.44 12.01
N ASP A 946 17.29 40.30 12.31
CA ASP A 946 18.02 41.10 11.31
C ASP A 946 18.86 40.23 10.35
N PHE A 947 19.08 38.94 10.67
CA PHE A 947 19.91 37.99 9.91
C PHE A 947 19.12 36.99 9.06
N PHE A 948 17.79 36.92 9.15
CA PHE A 948 16.91 35.99 8.41
C PHE A 948 17.04 35.99 6.87
N GLY A 949 17.66 37.02 6.28
CA GLY A 949 17.78 37.16 4.83
C GLY A 949 19.20 37.44 4.35
N LEU A 950 20.19 37.27 5.22
CA LEU A 950 21.61 37.42 4.90
C LEU A 950 22.20 36.03 4.69
N ASP A 951 22.98 35.87 3.62
CA ASP A 951 23.76 34.66 3.28
C ASP A 951 25.15 35.21 2.93
N SER A 952 26.10 35.06 3.86
CA SER A 952 27.37 35.78 3.86
C SER A 952 28.46 35.07 3.04
N ASP A 953 28.38 33.77 2.83
CA ASP A 953 29.37 32.97 2.11
C ASP A 953 28.88 32.36 0.77
N ASP A 954 27.62 32.63 0.40
CA ASP A 954 26.94 32.23 -0.84
C ASP A 954 26.80 30.69 -1.00
N ASP A 955 26.66 29.93 0.10
CA ASP A 955 26.43 28.48 0.06
C ASP A 955 24.95 28.07 -0.01
N GLY A 956 24.05 29.04 0.23
CA GLY A 956 22.61 28.94 0.12
C GLY A 956 21.85 28.78 1.44
N LEU A 957 22.54 28.72 2.59
CA LEU A 957 21.95 28.87 3.92
C LEU A 957 21.96 30.34 4.35
N THR A 958 21.04 30.74 5.24
CA THR A 958 21.06 32.09 5.81
C THR A 958 21.94 32.12 7.06
N ASP A 959 22.62 33.24 7.32
CA ASP A 959 23.47 33.40 8.51
C ASP A 959 22.69 33.08 9.81
N TYR A 960 21.38 33.37 9.83
CA TYR A 960 20.50 32.98 10.93
C TYR A 960 20.38 31.46 11.06
N ASP A 961 20.04 30.77 9.97
CA ASP A 961 19.88 29.31 9.98
C ASP A 961 21.20 28.62 10.32
N GLU A 962 22.31 29.09 9.77
CA GLU A 962 23.65 28.59 10.06
C GLU A 962 24.02 28.72 11.53
N PHE A 963 23.71 29.85 12.17
CA PHE A 963 24.06 30.06 13.57
C PHE A 963 23.09 29.38 14.57
N HIS A 964 21.78 29.47 14.32
CA HIS A 964 20.75 29.01 15.27
C HIS A 964 20.33 27.57 15.06
N ASN A 965 20.19 27.16 13.80
CA ASN A 965 19.55 25.88 13.45
C ASN A 965 20.61 24.82 13.13
N ILE A 966 21.72 25.21 12.51
CA ILE A 966 22.67 24.29 11.87
C ILE A 966 24.03 24.29 12.59
N THR A 967 24.35 25.34 13.35
CA THR A 967 25.61 25.56 14.10
C THR A 967 26.89 25.56 13.26
N THR A 968 26.79 25.92 11.97
CA THR A 968 27.93 26.16 11.06
C THR A 968 28.49 27.57 11.22
N ASP A 969 29.67 27.86 10.65
CA ASP A 969 30.26 29.20 10.69
C ASP A 969 29.76 30.02 9.50
N PRO A 970 28.91 31.05 9.68
CA PRO A 970 28.27 31.79 8.57
C PRO A 970 29.22 32.56 7.65
N GLU A 971 30.53 32.55 7.93
CA GLU A 971 31.55 33.10 7.03
C GLU A 971 32.32 32.02 6.23
N LEU A 972 31.96 30.74 6.36
CA LEU A 972 32.69 29.59 5.81
C LEU A 972 31.80 28.62 5.02
N PHE A 973 31.91 28.70 3.69
CA PHE A 973 31.24 27.80 2.73
C PHE A 973 31.37 26.27 2.98
N ASP A 974 32.30 25.85 3.82
CA ASP A 974 32.64 24.45 4.10
C ASP A 974 33.34 24.46 5.48
N SER A 975 32.54 24.31 6.53
CA SER A 975 32.96 24.55 7.90
C SER A 975 33.78 23.41 8.48
N ASP A 976 33.59 22.17 8.04
CA ASP A 976 34.35 21.01 8.51
C ASP A 976 35.54 20.60 7.59
N SER A 977 35.58 21.19 6.39
CA SER A 977 36.62 21.03 5.37
C SER A 977 36.72 19.63 4.75
N ASP A 978 35.62 18.89 4.64
CA ASP A 978 35.55 17.60 3.94
C ASP A 978 35.43 17.74 2.41
N GLY A 979 34.98 18.90 1.94
CA GLY A 979 34.86 19.26 0.53
C GLY A 979 33.43 19.32 -0.01
N LEU A 980 32.42 19.04 0.82
CA LEU A 980 31.04 19.46 0.63
C LEU A 980 30.85 20.88 1.18
N SER A 981 29.76 21.55 0.83
CA SER A 981 29.43 22.85 1.40
C SER A 981 28.33 22.69 2.42
N ASP A 982 28.32 23.50 3.47
CA ASP A 982 27.35 23.36 4.56
C ASP A 982 25.91 23.38 4.01
N GLY A 983 25.62 24.26 3.05
CA GLY A 983 24.34 24.29 2.35
C GLY A 983 24.05 23.10 1.42
N HIS A 984 25.06 22.45 0.85
CA HIS A 984 24.85 21.19 0.12
C HIS A 984 24.52 20.06 1.11
N GLU A 985 25.20 20.05 2.25
CA GLU A 985 24.99 19.05 3.28
C GLU A 985 23.61 19.10 3.88
N VAL A 986 23.14 20.31 4.19
CA VAL A 986 21.81 20.50 4.78
C VAL A 986 20.68 20.40 3.75
N MET A 987 20.84 21.00 2.56
CA MET A 987 19.74 21.09 1.59
C MET A 987 19.68 19.93 0.60
N VAL A 988 20.75 19.13 0.46
CA VAL A 988 20.82 18.06 -0.54
C VAL A 988 21.05 16.68 0.09
N SER A 989 22.06 16.52 0.95
CA SER A 989 22.36 15.19 1.53
C SER A 989 21.69 14.91 2.87
N GLY A 990 21.31 15.92 3.64
CA GLY A 990 20.83 15.76 5.03
C GLY A 990 21.92 15.37 6.03
N SER A 991 23.21 15.50 5.67
CA SER A 991 24.36 15.18 6.52
C SER A 991 24.69 16.31 7.50
N ASP A 992 25.39 16.00 8.60
CA ASP A 992 25.79 17.01 9.62
C ASP A 992 26.99 17.82 9.11
N PRO A 993 26.83 19.11 8.77
CA PRO A 993 27.89 19.94 8.17
C PRO A 993 29.05 20.27 9.12
N MET A 994 28.96 19.89 10.40
CA MET A 994 30.07 19.97 11.35
C MET A 994 30.87 18.67 11.46
N ALA A 995 30.39 17.60 10.83
CA ALA A 995 30.92 16.26 10.96
C ALA A 995 31.50 15.78 9.63
N PHE A 996 32.83 15.71 9.59
CA PHE A 996 33.57 15.27 8.41
C PHE A 996 33.00 13.95 7.87
N ASN A 997 32.36 13.99 6.70
CA ASN A 997 31.80 12.80 6.06
C ASN A 997 32.92 12.02 5.39
N PHE A 998 32.86 10.70 5.54
CA PHE A 998 33.88 9.81 5.01
C PHE A 998 33.32 8.98 3.87
N ASP A 999 34.08 8.89 2.79
CA ASP A 999 34.01 7.79 1.83
C ASP A 999 35.25 6.92 2.11
N ARG A 1000 35.12 5.92 2.99
CA ARG A 1000 36.27 5.15 3.51
C ARG A 1000 36.63 3.96 2.65
N ASP A 1001 35.67 3.38 1.95
CA ASP A 1001 35.90 2.29 1.02
C ASP A 1001 36.13 2.78 -0.43
N GLU A 1002 36.05 4.09 -0.67
CA GLU A 1002 36.36 4.79 -1.92
C GLU A 1002 35.39 4.40 -3.06
N ASP A 1003 34.11 4.17 -2.74
CA ASP A 1003 33.07 3.73 -3.68
C ASP A 1003 32.22 4.88 -4.27
N GLU A 1004 32.54 6.13 -3.89
CA GLU A 1004 31.87 7.38 -4.26
C GLU A 1004 30.56 7.66 -3.51
N PHE A 1005 30.15 6.81 -2.58
CA PHE A 1005 29.11 7.09 -1.58
C PHE A 1005 29.76 7.49 -0.25
N TYR A 1006 29.15 8.43 0.46
CA TYR A 1006 29.63 8.86 1.77
C TYR A 1006 28.94 8.07 2.89
N ASP A 1007 29.47 8.14 4.10
CA ASP A 1007 29.01 7.39 5.27
C ASP A 1007 27.57 7.65 5.73
N PHE A 1008 26.90 8.65 5.15
CA PHE A 1008 25.47 8.89 5.33
C PHE A 1008 24.59 8.32 4.20
N GLU A 1009 25.18 7.98 3.05
CA GLU A 1009 24.53 7.28 1.94
C GLU A 1009 24.65 5.76 2.15
N ASP A 1010 25.72 5.30 2.78
CA ASP A 1010 25.97 3.89 3.06
C ASP A 1010 25.41 3.42 4.40
N CYS A 1011 24.78 2.24 4.41
CA CYS A 1011 24.43 1.55 5.64
C CYS A 1011 25.66 0.94 6.33
N ASP A 1012 26.75 0.70 5.59
CA ASP A 1012 28.05 0.26 6.12
C ASP A 1012 29.22 0.73 5.21
N ASP A 1013 29.66 1.99 5.37
CA ASP A 1013 30.84 2.67 4.74
C ASP A 1013 32.21 1.98 4.99
N LEU A 1014 32.22 0.73 5.41
CA LEU A 1014 33.42 -0.11 5.44
C LEU A 1014 33.39 -1.18 4.35
N ILE A 1015 32.29 -1.29 3.61
CA ILE A 1015 31.99 -2.36 2.68
C ILE A 1015 31.40 -1.74 1.40
N ASP A 1016 32.23 -1.70 0.36
CA ASP A 1016 31.97 -1.16 -1.00
C ASP A 1016 30.80 -1.82 -1.76
N THR A 1017 30.06 -2.70 -1.11
CA THR A 1017 28.90 -3.41 -1.66
C THR A 1017 27.62 -3.17 -0.86
N ILE A 1018 27.68 -2.41 0.24
CA ILE A 1018 26.54 -2.07 1.08
C ILE A 1018 26.32 -0.56 0.96
N ASN A 1019 25.58 -0.19 -0.07
CA ASN A 1019 25.36 1.19 -0.48
C ASN A 1019 24.03 1.28 -1.26
N PRO A 1020 23.49 2.47 -1.55
CA PRO A 1020 22.21 2.64 -2.26
C PRO A 1020 22.14 2.03 -3.66
N SER A 1021 23.28 1.60 -4.21
CA SER A 1021 23.39 0.90 -5.50
C SER A 1021 23.78 -0.57 -5.34
N GLY A 1022 23.72 -1.08 -4.12
CA GLY A 1022 24.03 -2.44 -3.73
C GLY A 1022 23.09 -3.45 -4.39
N VAL A 1023 23.46 -4.73 -4.30
CA VAL A 1023 22.62 -5.83 -4.81
C VAL A 1023 22.36 -6.80 -3.68
N GLU A 1024 21.09 -6.89 -3.30
CA GLU A 1024 20.57 -7.75 -2.23
C GLU A 1024 21.09 -9.20 -2.31
N SER A 1025 21.57 -9.69 -1.16
CA SER A 1025 22.09 -11.04 -0.99
C SER A 1025 21.50 -11.69 0.25
N TRP A 1026 20.89 -12.88 0.13
CA TRP A 1026 20.21 -13.58 1.24
C TRP A 1026 21.13 -13.89 2.43
N ASN A 1027 21.29 -12.92 3.32
CA ASN A 1027 22.33 -12.86 4.33
C ASN A 1027 21.86 -12.21 5.64
N GLY A 1028 20.65 -11.66 5.67
CA GLY A 1028 20.05 -11.01 6.84
C GLY A 1028 20.55 -9.58 7.04
N ARG A 1029 20.96 -8.91 5.96
CA ARG A 1029 21.35 -7.50 5.92
C ARG A 1029 20.65 -6.84 4.74
N ASP A 1030 20.44 -5.55 4.89
CA ASP A 1030 20.09 -4.64 3.82
C ASP A 1030 21.42 -4.25 3.13
N ASP A 1031 21.61 -4.74 1.91
CA ASP A 1031 22.80 -4.53 1.10
C ASP A 1031 22.62 -3.34 0.12
N ASP A 1032 21.38 -2.97 -0.22
CA ASP A 1032 21.07 -1.86 -1.14
C ASP A 1032 20.53 -0.59 -0.46
N CYS A 1033 20.52 -0.58 0.87
CA CYS A 1033 20.21 0.57 1.71
C CYS A 1033 18.82 1.17 1.52
N ASN A 1034 17.84 0.30 1.28
CA ASN A 1034 16.44 0.68 1.11
C ASN A 1034 15.60 0.46 2.39
N ASP A 1035 16.23 0.15 3.53
CA ASP A 1035 15.64 -0.22 4.82
C ASP A 1035 14.86 -1.55 4.85
N GLU A 1036 14.87 -2.31 3.74
CA GLU A 1036 14.32 -3.66 3.66
C GLU A 1036 15.44 -4.72 3.67
N VAL A 1037 15.33 -5.71 4.56
CA VAL A 1037 16.35 -6.76 4.68
C VAL A 1037 16.03 -7.94 3.76
N ASP A 1038 16.99 -8.31 2.90
CA ASP A 1038 16.90 -9.45 1.98
C ASP A 1038 15.69 -9.32 1.01
N ASP A 1039 15.32 -8.12 0.59
CA ASP A 1039 14.20 -7.89 -0.33
C ASP A 1039 14.59 -8.25 -1.78
N THR A 1040 13.63 -8.18 -2.71
CA THR A 1040 13.78 -8.57 -4.14
C THR A 1040 14.36 -9.98 -4.45
N LEU A 1041 14.62 -10.82 -3.44
CA LEU A 1041 15.26 -12.12 -3.57
C LEU A 1041 14.27 -13.25 -3.90
N ASN A 1042 14.56 -14.01 -4.96
CA ASN A 1042 13.83 -15.23 -5.29
C ASN A 1042 14.22 -16.40 -4.37
N ARG A 1043 13.68 -16.42 -3.15
CA ARG A 1043 13.95 -17.44 -2.10
C ARG A 1043 13.64 -18.87 -2.55
N LYS A 1044 12.65 -19.09 -3.44
CA LYS A 1044 12.36 -20.42 -4.06
C LYS A 1044 13.52 -20.97 -4.89
N SER A 1045 14.35 -20.09 -5.44
CA SER A 1045 15.53 -20.45 -6.24
C SER A 1045 16.78 -20.71 -5.38
N LEU A 1046 16.84 -20.07 -4.21
CA LEU A 1046 17.97 -20.16 -3.27
C LEU A 1046 17.88 -21.37 -2.33
N VAL A 1047 16.66 -21.82 -2.02
CA VAL A 1047 16.42 -22.99 -1.18
C VAL A 1047 16.59 -24.29 -1.99
N THR A 1048 17.57 -25.11 -1.60
CA THR A 1048 17.74 -26.46 -2.19
C THR A 1048 16.73 -27.44 -1.60
N THR A 1049 16.21 -28.38 -2.39
CA THR A 1049 15.27 -29.42 -1.90
C THR A 1049 15.69 -30.82 -2.37
N ALA A 1050 15.31 -31.85 -1.62
CA ALA A 1050 15.56 -33.24 -2.00
C ALA A 1050 14.37 -34.14 -1.58
N PRO A 1051 13.68 -34.80 -2.53
CA PRO A 1051 13.78 -34.65 -3.99
C PRO A 1051 13.42 -33.22 -4.43
N ASP A 1052 13.83 -32.85 -5.64
CA ASP A 1052 13.52 -31.54 -6.21
C ASP A 1052 11.99 -31.37 -6.36
N PHE A 1053 11.44 -30.33 -5.75
CA PHE A 1053 10.00 -30.05 -5.76
C PHE A 1053 9.46 -29.74 -7.16
N ARG A 1054 10.32 -29.29 -8.08
CA ARG A 1054 9.96 -28.96 -9.48
C ARG A 1054 9.70 -30.20 -10.35
N GLN A 1055 9.91 -31.40 -9.81
CA GLN A 1055 9.74 -32.66 -10.54
C GLN A 1055 8.65 -33.52 -9.91
N VAL A 1056 7.82 -34.11 -10.75
CA VAL A 1056 6.83 -35.10 -10.31
C VAL A 1056 7.55 -36.34 -9.77
N HIS A 1057 7.44 -36.58 -8.47
CA HIS A 1057 8.08 -37.69 -7.79
C HIS A 1057 7.18 -38.92 -7.77
N VAL A 1058 7.58 -40.00 -8.44
CA VAL A 1058 6.84 -41.27 -8.38
C VAL A 1058 7.16 -41.99 -7.09
N TRP A 1059 6.15 -42.19 -6.25
CA TRP A 1059 6.28 -42.86 -4.97
C TRP A 1059 5.45 -44.16 -4.91
N ASP A 1060 6.14 -45.31 -4.81
CA ASP A 1060 5.50 -46.59 -4.48
C ASP A 1060 5.29 -46.67 -2.97
N ALA A 1061 4.15 -46.15 -2.53
CA ALA A 1061 3.81 -46.04 -1.11
C ALA A 1061 3.78 -47.39 -0.39
N VAL A 1062 3.74 -48.53 -1.08
CA VAL A 1062 3.69 -49.86 -0.43
C VAL A 1062 5.07 -50.38 -0.09
N ASN A 1063 6.07 -50.05 -0.91
CA ASN A 1063 7.41 -50.64 -0.82
C ASN A 1063 8.48 -49.66 -0.37
N ASP A 1064 8.30 -48.37 -0.65
CA ASP A 1064 9.30 -47.33 -0.46
C ASP A 1064 8.81 -46.25 0.53
N SER A 1065 9.74 -45.68 1.30
CA SER A 1065 9.47 -44.52 2.17
C SER A 1065 9.64 -43.22 1.39
N LEU A 1066 8.74 -42.26 1.57
CA LEU A 1066 8.89 -40.91 1.01
C LEU A 1066 9.70 -40.05 1.98
N VAL A 1067 10.76 -39.45 1.48
CA VAL A 1067 11.62 -38.51 2.24
C VAL A 1067 11.65 -37.21 1.48
N LEU A 1068 11.16 -36.14 2.07
CA LEU A 1068 11.32 -34.78 1.54
C LEU A 1068 12.18 -33.99 2.52
N SER A 1069 13.05 -33.15 1.99
CA SER A 1069 13.94 -32.31 2.80
C SER A 1069 14.23 -31.01 2.08
N ILE A 1070 14.41 -29.97 2.88
CA ILE A 1070 14.77 -28.61 2.51
C ILE A 1070 16.20 -28.38 3.01
N GLY A 1071 17.04 -27.83 2.15
CA GLY A 1071 18.46 -27.62 2.32
C GLY A 1071 18.80 -26.29 2.99
N SER A 1072 20.07 -25.89 2.89
CA SER A 1072 20.68 -24.87 3.75
C SER A 1072 20.12 -23.46 3.54
N ILE A 1073 19.27 -23.02 4.47
CA ILE A 1073 19.04 -21.61 4.77
C ILE A 1073 20.29 -21.09 5.54
N PRO A 1074 20.83 -19.91 5.21
CA PRO A 1074 21.96 -19.29 5.92
C PRO A 1074 21.76 -19.26 7.44
N ASP A 1075 22.84 -19.35 8.23
CA ASP A 1075 22.75 -19.42 9.70
C ASP A 1075 22.33 -18.07 10.31
N ASP A 1076 22.52 -16.97 9.57
CA ASP A 1076 22.21 -15.60 9.96
C ASP A 1076 20.74 -15.21 9.65
N VAL A 1077 19.99 -16.09 8.98
CA VAL A 1077 18.58 -15.92 8.58
C VAL A 1077 17.65 -16.75 9.48
N THR A 1078 16.63 -16.11 10.10
CA THR A 1078 15.74 -16.75 11.09
C THR A 1078 14.41 -17.18 10.49
N ALA A 1079 14.31 -18.42 10.00
CA ALA A 1079 13.11 -18.91 9.32
C ALA A 1079 12.33 -20.05 10.04
N THR A 1080 10.99 -20.03 9.93
CA THR A 1080 10.06 -21.06 10.44
C THR A 1080 9.45 -21.90 9.32
N LEU A 1081 9.22 -23.21 9.53
CA LEU A 1081 8.71 -24.13 8.50
C LEU A 1081 7.49 -24.95 8.95
N SER A 1082 6.51 -25.12 8.05
CA SER A 1082 5.34 -25.99 8.23
C SER A 1082 5.10 -26.90 7.01
N TRP A 1083 4.50 -28.10 7.20
CA TRP A 1083 4.30 -29.11 6.14
C TRP A 1083 2.86 -29.63 6.06
N GLN A 1084 2.35 -29.83 4.85
CA GLN A 1084 0.99 -30.36 4.56
C GLN A 1084 1.01 -31.36 3.40
N LEU A 1085 0.16 -32.39 3.42
CA LEU A 1085 -0.06 -33.35 2.32
C LEU A 1085 -1.55 -33.36 1.97
N GLY A 1086 -1.91 -32.77 0.83
CA GLY A 1086 -3.31 -32.39 0.55
C GLY A 1086 -3.87 -31.57 1.72
N ASP A 1087 -5.05 -31.93 2.21
CA ASP A 1087 -5.69 -31.27 3.37
C ASP A 1087 -5.15 -31.72 4.74
N TYR A 1088 -4.11 -32.56 4.78
CA TYR A 1088 -3.60 -33.16 6.02
C TYR A 1088 -2.28 -32.53 6.47
N THR A 1089 -2.29 -31.84 7.62
CA THR A 1089 -1.07 -31.26 8.22
C THR A 1089 -0.13 -32.33 8.78
N LEU A 1090 1.14 -32.31 8.36
CA LEU A 1090 2.14 -33.28 8.79
C LEU A 1090 2.87 -32.77 10.04
N THR A 1091 2.53 -33.32 11.21
CA THR A 1091 3.15 -32.92 12.50
C THR A 1091 3.97 -34.01 13.16
N GLU A 1092 3.59 -35.29 13.01
CA GLU A 1092 4.25 -36.42 13.68
C GLU A 1092 5.50 -36.96 12.93
N ASN A 1093 5.70 -36.52 11.68
CA ASN A 1093 6.69 -37.10 10.74
C ASN A 1093 7.77 -36.10 10.30
N VAL A 1094 7.80 -34.91 10.90
CA VAL A 1094 8.76 -33.83 10.60
C VAL A 1094 10.00 -33.96 11.50
N SER A 1095 11.17 -33.63 10.95
CA SER A 1095 12.46 -33.63 11.65
C SER A 1095 12.53 -32.55 12.74
N SER A 1096 13.47 -32.69 13.68
CA SER A 1096 13.61 -31.76 14.81
C SER A 1096 14.04 -30.34 14.42
N ASP A 1097 14.60 -30.16 13.23
CA ASP A 1097 14.97 -28.89 12.62
C ASP A 1097 13.88 -28.32 11.69
N GLY A 1098 12.71 -28.98 11.58
CA GLY A 1098 11.60 -28.54 10.72
C GLY A 1098 11.83 -28.75 9.22
N ARG A 1099 13.06 -29.03 8.79
CA ARG A 1099 13.49 -29.01 7.38
C ARG A 1099 13.22 -30.29 6.61
N GLY A 1100 12.70 -31.36 7.19
CA GLY A 1100 12.39 -32.57 6.42
C GLY A 1100 11.26 -33.42 6.98
N VAL A 1101 10.62 -34.19 6.11
CA VAL A 1101 9.51 -35.09 6.44
C VAL A 1101 9.77 -36.49 5.92
N LEU A 1102 9.52 -37.49 6.78
CA LEU A 1102 9.71 -38.92 6.47
C LEU A 1102 8.39 -39.68 6.63
N ILE A 1103 7.85 -40.21 5.53
CA ILE A 1103 6.67 -41.07 5.54
C ILE A 1103 7.10 -42.52 5.25
N GLU A 1104 6.87 -43.42 6.22
CA GLU A 1104 7.19 -44.85 6.09
C GLU A 1104 6.24 -45.57 5.12
N PRO A 1105 6.61 -46.76 4.59
CA PRO A 1105 5.77 -47.53 3.68
C PRO A 1105 4.39 -47.84 4.27
N ILE A 1106 3.36 -47.61 3.48
CA ILE A 1106 1.94 -47.65 3.82
C ILE A 1106 1.38 -49.07 3.62
N ASP A 1107 0.85 -49.65 4.70
CA ASP A 1107 0.15 -50.95 4.69
C ASP A 1107 -1.36 -50.77 4.84
N CYS A 1108 -2.08 -50.80 3.71
CA CYS A 1108 -3.54 -50.70 3.69
C CYS A 1108 -4.28 -51.92 4.26
N GLU A 1109 -3.60 -53.04 4.58
CA GLU A 1109 -4.21 -54.17 5.31
C GLU A 1109 -4.28 -53.91 6.82
N ALA A 1110 -3.35 -53.12 7.38
CA ALA A 1110 -3.22 -52.89 8.81
C ALA A 1110 -4.05 -51.68 9.31
N ARG A 1111 -4.04 -50.56 8.57
CA ARG A 1111 -4.72 -49.27 8.91
C ARG A 1111 -4.38 -48.76 10.33
N ASP A 1112 -3.09 -48.67 10.64
CA ASP A 1112 -2.60 -48.44 12.01
C ASP A 1112 -2.48 -46.95 12.42
N THR A 1113 -2.42 -45.98 11.48
CA THR A 1113 -2.32 -44.53 11.77
C THR A 1113 -3.33 -43.69 10.96
N THR A 1114 -3.64 -42.47 11.39
CA THR A 1114 -4.58 -41.55 10.72
C THR A 1114 -4.14 -41.19 9.31
N LEU A 1115 -2.84 -40.94 9.09
CA LEU A 1115 -2.27 -40.68 7.76
C LEU A 1115 -2.39 -41.90 6.84
N THR A 1116 -2.14 -43.12 7.33
CA THR A 1116 -2.34 -44.36 6.55
C THR A 1116 -3.80 -44.55 6.15
N ILE A 1117 -4.75 -44.21 7.03
CA ILE A 1117 -6.19 -44.27 6.71
C ILE A 1117 -6.54 -43.25 5.61
N TYR A 1118 -6.05 -42.01 5.73
CA TYR A 1118 -6.26 -40.95 4.75
C TYR A 1118 -5.77 -41.36 3.36
N LEU A 1119 -4.50 -41.78 3.23
CA LEU A 1119 -3.90 -42.15 1.95
C LEU A 1119 -4.52 -43.41 1.31
N CYS A 1120 -4.89 -44.42 2.12
CA CYS A 1120 -5.52 -45.64 1.60
C CYS A 1120 -6.97 -45.43 1.11
N ASP A 1121 -7.68 -44.42 1.62
CA ASP A 1121 -9.04 -44.10 1.17
C ASP A 1121 -9.02 -43.23 -0.11
N GLN A 1122 -7.98 -42.40 -0.33
CA GLN A 1122 -7.79 -41.62 -1.58
C GLN A 1122 -7.42 -42.50 -2.78
N GLY A 1123 -6.66 -43.58 -2.57
CA GLY A 1123 -6.26 -44.50 -3.65
C GLY A 1123 -5.05 -44.03 -4.45
N SER A 1124 -4.73 -44.72 -5.56
CA SER A 1124 -3.57 -44.34 -6.39
C SER A 1124 -3.91 -43.15 -7.28
N GLY A 1125 -3.05 -42.14 -7.30
CA GLY A 1125 -3.24 -40.91 -8.06
C GLY A 1125 -2.23 -39.83 -7.67
N PRO A 1126 -2.25 -38.67 -8.36
CA PRO A 1126 -1.41 -37.53 -8.01
C PRO A 1126 -1.78 -36.99 -6.63
N GLN A 1127 -0.78 -36.60 -5.85
CA GLN A 1127 -0.88 -35.99 -4.52
C GLN A 1127 0.10 -34.83 -4.45
N GLN A 1128 -0.18 -33.82 -3.63
CA GLN A 1128 0.73 -32.71 -3.40
C GLN A 1128 1.17 -32.65 -1.94
N VAL A 1129 2.45 -32.37 -1.72
CA VAL A 1129 2.99 -32.04 -0.40
C VAL A 1129 3.48 -30.61 -0.45
N THR A 1130 3.04 -29.77 0.47
CA THR A 1130 3.39 -28.35 0.54
C THR A 1130 4.22 -28.10 1.79
N ALA A 1131 5.33 -27.37 1.66
CA ALA A 1131 6.07 -26.78 2.76
C ALA A 1131 6.01 -25.26 2.68
N THR A 1132 5.66 -24.60 3.78
CA THR A 1132 5.64 -23.14 3.88
C THR A 1132 6.79 -22.71 4.78
N LEU A 1133 7.68 -21.88 4.23
CA LEU A 1133 8.81 -21.23 4.89
C LEU A 1133 8.44 -19.77 5.15
N LEU A 1134 8.57 -19.28 6.37
CA LEU A 1134 8.39 -17.87 6.73
C LEU A 1134 9.72 -17.34 7.28
N ASP A 1135 10.22 -16.25 6.71
CA ASP A 1135 11.48 -15.59 7.04
C ASP A 1135 11.22 -14.08 7.13
N SER A 1136 11.43 -13.49 8.30
CA SER A 1136 10.82 -12.21 8.69
C SER A 1136 9.32 -12.22 8.34
N ASP A 1137 8.88 -11.40 7.37
CA ASP A 1137 7.49 -11.31 6.89
C ASP A 1137 7.26 -11.92 5.49
N HIS A 1138 8.31 -12.47 4.89
CA HIS A 1138 8.25 -13.05 3.54
C HIS A 1138 7.89 -14.55 3.58
N THR A 1139 6.73 -14.91 3.01
CA THR A 1139 6.25 -16.30 2.95
C THR A 1139 6.64 -17.01 1.65
N THR A 1140 7.50 -18.02 1.74
CA THR A 1140 7.92 -18.87 0.61
C THR A 1140 7.26 -20.25 0.66
N VAL A 1141 6.41 -20.56 -0.33
CA VAL A 1141 5.73 -21.87 -0.44
C VAL A 1141 6.42 -22.79 -1.46
N LEU A 1142 6.74 -24.02 -1.05
CA LEU A 1142 7.32 -25.09 -1.86
C LEU A 1142 6.32 -26.24 -2.01
N VAL A 1143 6.02 -26.67 -3.24
CA VAL A 1143 5.03 -27.74 -3.51
C VAL A 1143 5.70 -28.88 -4.27
N TRP A 1144 5.62 -30.10 -3.72
CA TRP A 1144 6.05 -31.34 -4.39
C TRP A 1144 4.84 -32.06 -4.99
N ASP A 1145 4.86 -32.26 -6.30
CA ASP A 1145 3.92 -33.15 -6.99
C ASP A 1145 4.38 -34.61 -6.88
N ILE A 1146 3.51 -35.48 -6.36
CA ILE A 1146 3.83 -36.88 -6.06
C ILE A 1146 2.83 -37.80 -6.78
N ASP A 1147 3.32 -38.62 -7.71
CA ASP A 1147 2.52 -39.68 -8.33
C ASP A 1147 2.56 -40.92 -7.43
N MET A 1148 1.52 -41.08 -6.61
CA MET A 1148 1.45 -42.12 -5.58
C MET A 1148 0.84 -43.42 -6.10
N GLY A 1149 1.61 -44.51 -6.06
CA GLY A 1149 1.13 -45.87 -6.29
C GLY A 1149 0.83 -46.59 -4.97
N ILE A 1150 -0.43 -46.97 -4.74
CA ILE A 1150 -0.85 -47.66 -3.51
C ILE A 1150 -1.67 -48.93 -3.81
N TRP A 1151 -1.31 -50.05 -3.17
CA TRP A 1151 -1.99 -51.33 -3.38
C TRP A 1151 -3.12 -51.53 -2.37
N ILE A 1152 -4.35 -51.65 -2.88
CA ILE A 1152 -5.54 -51.97 -2.09
C ILE A 1152 -5.93 -53.44 -2.32
N PRO A 1153 -6.01 -54.29 -1.29
CA PRO A 1153 -6.45 -55.68 -1.43
C PRO A 1153 -7.91 -55.77 -1.90
N PRO A 1154 -8.26 -56.71 -2.81
CA PRO A 1154 -9.64 -56.88 -3.26
C PRO A 1154 -10.52 -57.48 -2.16
N ASP A 1155 -11.70 -56.89 -1.92
CA ASP A 1155 -12.66 -57.31 -0.90
C ASP A 1155 -12.91 -58.84 -0.85
N THR A 1156 -12.86 -59.40 0.36
CA THR A 1156 -13.18 -60.79 0.60
C THR A 1156 -14.70 -61.06 0.44
N LEU A 1157 -15.08 -62.32 0.18
CA LEU A 1157 -16.50 -62.73 0.08
C LEU A 1157 -17.31 -62.40 1.35
N SER A 1158 -16.63 -62.24 2.49
CA SER A 1158 -17.19 -61.78 3.77
C SER A 1158 -17.48 -60.28 3.80
N GLU A 1159 -16.63 -59.43 3.22
CA GLU A 1159 -16.81 -57.97 3.16
C GLU A 1159 -17.86 -57.56 2.15
N LYS A 1160 -17.95 -58.25 0.99
CA LYS A 1160 -19.09 -58.09 0.06
C LYS A 1160 -20.43 -58.52 0.65
N LEU A 1161 -20.41 -59.41 1.66
CA LEU A 1161 -21.62 -59.79 2.39
C LEU A 1161 -21.99 -58.74 3.45
N LEU A 1162 -20.99 -58.09 4.07
CA LEU A 1162 -21.17 -57.07 5.09
C LEU A 1162 -21.63 -55.74 4.47
N SER A 1163 -21.04 -55.31 3.34
CA SER A 1163 -21.46 -54.12 2.60
C SER A 1163 -22.87 -54.27 2.01
N PHE A 1164 -23.25 -55.49 1.61
CA PHE A 1164 -24.65 -55.78 1.27
C PHE A 1164 -25.56 -55.58 2.48
N ILE A 1165 -25.21 -56.09 3.66
CA ILE A 1165 -26.00 -55.98 4.91
C ILE A 1165 -26.10 -54.52 5.43
N THR A 1166 -25.09 -53.69 5.21
CA THR A 1166 -25.06 -52.27 5.62
C THR A 1166 -25.59 -51.31 4.56
N SER A 1167 -25.74 -51.74 3.30
CA SER A 1167 -26.41 -50.93 2.27
C SER A 1167 -27.86 -50.63 2.63
N PRO A 1168 -28.46 -49.52 2.14
CA PRO A 1168 -29.87 -49.18 2.42
C PRO A 1168 -30.85 -50.32 2.09
N PHE A 1169 -30.51 -51.13 1.06
CA PHE A 1169 -31.30 -52.28 0.64
C PHE A 1169 -31.12 -53.51 1.56
N GLY A 1170 -29.92 -53.74 2.09
CA GLY A 1170 -29.67 -54.85 3.04
C GLY A 1170 -30.02 -54.52 4.49
N LEU A 1171 -29.99 -53.25 4.90
CA LEU A 1171 -30.55 -52.78 6.17
C LEU A 1171 -32.06 -53.03 6.21
N ALA A 1172 -32.78 -52.79 5.11
CA ALA A 1172 -34.20 -53.12 5.01
C ALA A 1172 -34.47 -54.63 5.15
N VAL A 1173 -33.64 -55.48 4.52
CA VAL A 1173 -33.77 -56.95 4.60
C VAL A 1173 -33.39 -57.48 5.99
N THR A 1174 -32.38 -56.92 6.64
CA THR A 1174 -31.93 -57.32 7.98
C THR A 1174 -32.80 -56.77 9.11
N ILE A 1175 -33.39 -55.58 8.97
CA ILE A 1175 -34.39 -55.04 9.90
C ILE A 1175 -35.68 -55.89 9.86
N VAL A 1176 -36.11 -56.38 8.69
CA VAL A 1176 -37.26 -57.30 8.59
C VAL A 1176 -36.93 -58.68 9.22
N LEU A 1177 -35.68 -59.13 9.15
CA LEU A 1177 -35.20 -60.38 9.77
C LEU A 1177 -34.99 -60.24 11.30
N LEU A 1178 -34.57 -59.08 11.77
CA LEU A 1178 -34.41 -58.75 13.20
C LEU A 1178 -35.75 -58.45 13.89
N LEU A 1179 -36.69 -57.76 13.22
CA LEU A 1179 -38.05 -57.55 13.72
C LEU A 1179 -38.84 -58.87 13.81
N SER A 1180 -38.55 -59.84 12.94
CA SER A 1180 -39.15 -61.19 13.03
C SER A 1180 -38.50 -62.08 14.09
N LEU A 1181 -37.22 -61.90 14.43
CA LEU A 1181 -36.52 -62.62 15.50
C LEU A 1181 -36.76 -62.01 16.91
N VAL A 1182 -36.88 -60.68 17.02
CA VAL A 1182 -37.20 -59.97 18.27
C VAL A 1182 -38.71 -60.07 18.58
N GLY A 1183 -39.58 -60.03 17.57
CA GLY A 1183 -41.01 -60.35 17.72
C GLY A 1183 -41.28 -61.81 18.16
N GLY A 1184 -40.42 -62.76 17.78
CA GLY A 1184 -40.49 -64.16 18.19
C GLY A 1184 -40.06 -64.45 19.64
N CYS A 1185 -39.10 -63.68 20.17
CA CYS A 1185 -38.61 -63.84 21.55
C CYS A 1185 -39.46 -63.09 22.58
N VAL A 1186 -40.11 -61.97 22.22
CA VAL A 1186 -41.03 -61.24 23.11
C VAL A 1186 -42.40 -61.96 23.23
N TYR A 1187 -42.85 -62.67 22.18
CA TYR A 1187 -44.09 -63.46 22.18
C TYR A 1187 -44.01 -64.75 23.02
N THR A 1188 -42.81 -65.28 23.27
CA THR A 1188 -42.62 -66.55 24.00
C THR A 1188 -42.41 -66.37 25.50
N VAL A 1189 -41.92 -65.21 25.97
CA VAL A 1189 -41.77 -64.89 27.41
C VAL A 1189 -43.03 -64.23 28.01
N GLY A 1190 -43.79 -63.44 27.24
CA GLY A 1190 -45.09 -62.89 27.68
C GLY A 1190 -46.21 -63.92 27.86
N ARG A 1191 -46.13 -65.07 27.18
CA ARG A 1191 -47.19 -66.10 27.16
C ARG A 1191 -47.22 -67.02 28.39
N ILE A 1192 -46.20 -66.96 29.24
CA ILE A 1192 -46.11 -67.74 30.50
C ILE A 1192 -46.56 -66.92 31.71
N SER A 1193 -46.50 -65.58 31.66
CA SER A 1193 -46.97 -64.70 32.74
C SER A 1193 -48.46 -64.34 32.61
N HIS A 1194 -49.00 -64.22 31.39
CA HIS A 1194 -50.42 -63.84 31.19
C HIS A 1194 -51.43 -65.01 31.31
N LYS A 1195 -50.97 -66.26 31.17
CA LYS A 1195 -51.82 -67.47 31.37
C LYS A 1195 -52.16 -67.76 32.84
N ARG A 1196 -51.58 -67.01 33.79
CA ARG A 1196 -51.88 -67.14 35.23
C ARG A 1196 -52.82 -66.07 35.78
N LYS A 1197 -53.05 -64.95 35.07
CA LYS A 1197 -53.99 -63.89 35.49
C LYS A 1197 -55.27 -63.80 34.63
N LEU A 1198 -55.33 -64.50 33.49
CA LEU A 1198 -56.54 -64.58 32.66
C LEU A 1198 -57.44 -65.80 32.97
N LYS A 1199 -57.02 -66.71 33.88
CA LYS A 1199 -57.80 -67.89 34.29
C LYS A 1199 -58.73 -67.62 35.49
N ASP A 1200 -58.44 -66.59 36.29
CA ASP A 1200 -59.23 -66.24 37.48
C ASP A 1200 -60.26 -65.13 37.24
N ALA A 1201 -60.13 -64.34 36.16
CA ALA A 1201 -61.08 -63.25 35.84
C ALA A 1201 -62.27 -63.70 34.97
N TYR A 1202 -62.10 -64.69 34.09
CA TYR A 1202 -63.20 -65.18 33.23
C TYR A 1202 -64.12 -66.22 33.91
N GLN A 1203 -63.87 -66.54 35.18
CA GLN A 1203 -64.74 -67.41 35.99
C GLN A 1203 -65.76 -66.65 36.85
N ALA A 1204 -65.77 -65.31 36.82
CA ALA A 1204 -66.63 -64.49 37.68
C ALA A 1204 -67.86 -63.87 36.99
N TYR A 1205 -67.87 -63.67 35.65
CA TYR A 1205 -68.96 -62.93 34.99
C TYR A 1205 -69.32 -63.42 33.58
N ASP A 1206 -69.60 -64.72 33.47
CA ASP A 1206 -70.18 -65.42 32.30
C ASP A 1206 -71.02 -64.55 31.34
N LEU A 1207 -70.46 -64.17 30.16
CA LEU A 1207 -71.08 -64.06 28.81
C LEU A 1207 -70.24 -63.18 27.83
N LYS A 1208 -70.32 -63.50 26.53
CA LYS A 1208 -69.46 -63.01 25.41
C LYS A 1208 -70.01 -61.74 24.70
N PRO A 1209 -69.17 -60.71 24.42
CA PRO A 1209 -69.46 -59.62 23.47
C PRO A 1209 -68.47 -59.67 22.26
N GLU A 1210 -68.90 -59.66 20.99
CA GLU A 1210 -69.26 -58.52 20.11
C GLU A 1210 -68.27 -57.32 20.17
N LYS A 1211 -67.53 -56.94 19.11
CA LYS A 1211 -67.87 -56.33 17.79
C LYS A 1211 -68.00 -54.79 17.86
N PHE A 1212 -67.42 -54.12 16.85
CA PHE A 1212 -67.67 -52.73 16.36
C PHE A 1212 -67.05 -51.56 17.16
N THR A 1213 -66.08 -50.82 16.60
CA THR A 1213 -66.14 -49.61 15.72
C THR A 1213 -66.88 -48.41 16.31
N LEU A 1214 -66.24 -47.24 16.37
CA LEU A 1214 -66.50 -46.05 15.53
C LEU A 1214 -65.83 -44.79 16.13
N SER A 1215 -65.33 -43.95 15.20
CA SER A 1215 -64.95 -42.51 15.24
C SER A 1215 -65.87 -41.59 16.07
N PRO A 1216 -65.62 -40.25 16.19
CA PRO A 1216 -64.54 -39.41 15.62
C PRO A 1216 -63.94 -38.33 16.57
N GLU A 1217 -63.02 -37.52 16.02
CA GLU A 1217 -62.72 -36.10 16.31
C GLU A 1217 -61.93 -35.73 17.59
N PHE A 1218 -60.68 -35.25 17.44
CA PHE A 1218 -60.31 -33.82 17.33
C PHE A 1218 -58.78 -33.59 17.46
N GLN A 1219 -58.32 -32.53 16.78
CA GLN A 1219 -57.22 -31.59 17.10
C GLN A 1219 -55.75 -32.00 16.92
N ASP A 1220 -55.20 -31.55 15.78
CA ASP A 1220 -54.09 -30.59 15.60
C ASP A 1220 -53.02 -30.52 16.69
N TYR A 1221 -51.78 -30.88 16.32
CA TYR A 1221 -50.69 -29.93 16.01
C TYR A 1221 -49.49 -30.77 15.50
N ASP A 1222 -48.91 -30.36 14.37
CA ASP A 1222 -47.56 -30.75 13.95
C ASP A 1222 -46.74 -29.45 13.81
N LEU A 1223 -45.58 -29.43 14.46
CA LEU A 1223 -44.53 -28.43 14.25
C LEU A 1223 -43.45 -29.07 13.36
N PRO A 1224 -43.04 -28.43 12.25
CA PRO A 1224 -41.79 -28.73 11.57
C PRO A 1224 -40.64 -27.82 12.02
N SER A 1225 -39.45 -28.26 11.61
CA SER A 1225 -38.10 -27.80 11.93
C SER A 1225 -37.77 -26.37 11.52
N ALA A 1226 -36.70 -25.86 12.14
CA ALA A 1226 -36.19 -24.50 12.12
C ALA A 1226 -35.74 -23.99 10.73
N PRO A 1227 -35.80 -22.66 10.50
CA PRO A 1227 -35.52 -22.05 9.21
C PRO A 1227 -34.13 -21.41 9.08
N ASP A 1228 -33.74 -21.40 7.81
CA ASP A 1228 -32.89 -20.53 7.00
C ASP A 1228 -32.96 -19.02 7.34
N LEU A 1229 -31.85 -18.31 7.16
CA LEU A 1229 -31.70 -16.87 7.44
C LEU A 1229 -30.85 -16.19 6.35
N SER A 1230 -31.41 -16.17 5.15
CA SER A 1230 -31.01 -15.27 4.04
C SER A 1230 -32.26 -14.80 3.29
N ALA A 1231 -32.94 -13.79 3.84
CA ALA A 1231 -33.88 -12.95 3.09
C ALA A 1231 -34.32 -11.72 3.92
N LEU A 1232 -33.86 -10.55 3.48
CA LEU A 1232 -34.60 -9.28 3.44
C LEU A 1232 -35.17 -8.69 4.74
N MET A 1233 -34.59 -7.57 5.18
CA MET A 1233 -35.33 -6.32 5.44
C MET A 1233 -34.39 -5.16 5.03
N GLY A 1234 -34.67 -4.27 4.07
CA GLY A 1234 -35.96 -3.82 3.56
C GLY A 1234 -36.33 -2.48 4.20
N GLU A 1235 -35.97 -1.39 3.52
CA GLU A 1235 -36.30 0.02 3.78
C GLU A 1235 -37.81 0.30 3.96
N GLN A 1236 -38.14 1.36 4.72
CA GLN A 1236 -38.87 2.57 4.25
C GLN A 1236 -39.77 3.25 5.32
N ASN A 1237 -39.56 4.57 5.47
CA ASN A 1237 -40.52 5.68 5.57
C ASN A 1237 -41.41 5.93 6.84
N ALA A 1238 -40.97 6.89 7.67
CA ALA A 1238 -41.64 8.12 8.19
C ALA A 1238 -42.99 8.06 8.99
N PRO A 1239 -43.48 9.18 9.58
CA PRO A 1239 -43.14 9.70 10.92
C PRO A 1239 -44.37 9.81 11.85
N VAL A 1240 -44.23 9.70 13.18
CA VAL A 1240 -45.34 9.99 14.13
C VAL A 1240 -44.87 10.61 15.46
N GLN A 1241 -45.42 11.80 15.74
CA GLN A 1241 -45.39 12.58 16.99
C GLN A 1241 -45.99 11.86 18.21
N LEU A 1242 -45.49 12.17 19.42
CA LEU A 1242 -46.19 11.94 20.70
C LEU A 1242 -46.00 13.13 21.69
N PRO A 1243 -46.86 13.28 22.72
CA PRO A 1243 -47.52 14.54 23.09
C PRO A 1243 -47.08 15.18 24.43
N SER A 1244 -47.69 16.34 24.73
CA SER A 1244 -47.38 17.31 25.79
C SER A 1244 -48.33 17.31 27.03
N VAL A 1245 -47.91 18.08 28.09
CA VAL A 1245 -48.67 18.78 29.18
C VAL A 1245 -48.68 18.09 30.58
N PRO A 1246 -48.62 18.79 31.77
CA PRO A 1246 -48.83 20.23 32.06
C PRO A 1246 -47.84 20.99 33.00
N VAL A 1247 -48.05 22.32 32.94
CA VAL A 1247 -47.51 23.50 33.62
C VAL A 1247 -48.08 23.78 35.04
N ALA A 1248 -47.31 24.50 35.88
CA ALA A 1248 -47.76 25.58 36.80
C ALA A 1248 -46.53 26.50 37.09
N ASP A 1249 -46.45 27.71 36.53
CA ASP A 1249 -46.83 29.05 37.09
C ASP A 1249 -45.84 29.53 38.20
N ASP A 1250 -45.25 30.73 38.24
CA ASP A 1250 -45.46 32.04 37.58
C ASP A 1250 -44.29 33.00 37.93
N ASP A 1251 -44.21 34.14 37.22
CA ASP A 1251 -43.52 35.42 37.49
C ASP A 1251 -41.97 35.48 37.38
N GLY A 1252 -41.31 36.31 36.55
CA GLY A 1252 -41.73 37.36 35.63
C GLY A 1252 -40.53 38.18 35.09
N GLU A 1253 -40.74 38.84 33.94
CA GLU A 1253 -40.01 40.00 33.37
C GLU A 1253 -38.65 39.84 32.62
N ILE A 1254 -38.76 39.63 31.30
CA ILE A 1254 -38.07 40.29 30.13
C ILE A 1254 -37.66 41.78 30.40
N PRO A 1255 -36.73 42.48 29.68
CA PRO A 1255 -36.07 42.14 28.38
C PRO A 1255 -34.64 42.70 28.03
N ARG A 1256 -34.13 42.21 26.87
CA ARG A 1256 -33.28 42.87 25.82
C ARG A 1256 -31.73 42.91 25.96
N ALA A 1257 -31.08 42.07 25.13
CA ALA A 1257 -30.02 42.27 24.11
C ALA A 1257 -29.03 43.47 24.24
N PRO A 1258 -27.76 43.42 23.74
CA PRO A 1258 -27.35 42.74 22.50
C PRO A 1258 -25.86 42.22 22.37
N GLU A 1259 -25.59 41.57 21.22
CA GLU A 1259 -24.41 41.64 20.32
C GLU A 1259 -22.95 41.36 20.77
N LEU A 1260 -22.30 40.51 19.94
CA LEU A 1260 -20.90 40.48 19.45
C LEU A 1260 -19.83 40.14 20.51
N ASP A 1261 -18.85 39.29 20.25
CA ASP A 1261 -18.22 38.77 19.02
C ASP A 1261 -17.98 37.26 19.22
#